data_AF-A0A1N6TN17-F1
#
_entry.id   AF-A0A1N6TN17-F1
#
_cell.length_a   1.000
_cell.length_b   1.000
_cell.length_c   1.000
_cell.angle_alpha   90.00
_cell.angle_beta   90.00
_cell.angle_gamma   90.00
#
_symmetry.space_group_name_H-M   'P 1'
#
loop_
_entity.id
_entity.type
_entity.pdbx_description
1 polymer ?
#
loop_
_entity_poly.entity_id
_entity_poly.type
_entity_poly.pdbx_seq_one_letter_code
_entity_poly.pdbx_strand_id
1 'polypeptide(L)'
;MDDAPITGLYDSLLTDKLAKSVAEWRQTGHLVEVSEVEKEEVAHLLGRFVGETAAQALAMLKEPQEQVELVNRLLSQLTEPATVADGPNRLLSIVRHSPGASAPVRPLTSLSEAALLTNAREDPNLAHELAAELISADRVDLLCAFVKWSGLRILERQLADLQRRRVPLRVITTTYMGATERRALDRLVRDFGAEVRVSYEQNSTRLHAKAWLLRRNTGFDTAYVGSSNLSRAALLDGLEWNVRLSSVTTARLLDKFEATFDSYWNRPEFEPYDPTVDGDRLDEALSRSKVGKQLFDIPALVPHPFPHQREMLEDLDVERTVHGRHRNLLVAATGTGKTVVAAFDYRNLQQRLGRRPSLLFVAHRREILAQALRTYRQVLAVPDFGELHVGEDRSRDWRHVFASVQSLTAMGIESFDPEHFDVVVIDEFHHAAARTYRRIIDHLKPKELLGLTATPERADGTWVQEEFFDGRIASELRLWDALDADLLCPFHYFGINDETDLTSVKWSRGSYDSTALDDLFTGDEARARLVFNALNDKVSDLAAVRGLGFCVSVRHAHFMADFFTGLGLPSLAVDGSTDDASRKAALRALRDGEVRFLFAVDLFNEGLDVPDVDTLLLLRPTESATVFLQQLGRGLRRTPEKEVLTVLDFVGQHRKEYRFANRFQALTGFSRGRLDRQVKDDFPLLPPGSQVVLDRVTKDRLLAELKLHLGATVNTLTQEIRSCAERSLIGYLAESGREIGDLYRNRRYWTSLLRRAGLMPDSGSPLEELLGRRVRALLHVDDRRRAEAYVRLLSADGPHYAGCSPADQAFARMLFFSFWRDGGDFSSYDQALERLRGEHALCEEIREVLAYGIDRPRHVARPLGQNFDSVPLAVNARYSTEEVLAAIGWAVLGGLVPSTMREGVAWSPVTQCDALFVTLHKNEKEFSPQTMYRDYALTPNLFHWESQNRTSSHSTTGLRYQNHETEGSHVLLFTRERKENDSGHPESFVFHGTARYVEHRGERPMAITWRLDEEMPADLFRRAAIAG
;
A
#
# COMPACT_ATOMS: atom_id res chain seq x y z
N MET A 1 -13.41 -7.16 -49.24
CA MET A 1 -14.78 -6.65 -49.05
C MET A 1 -15.24 -7.21 -47.73
N ASP A 2 -15.34 -6.34 -46.74
CA ASP A 2 -16.29 -6.37 -45.60
C ASP A 2 -15.81 -5.32 -44.60
N ASP A 3 -15.96 -4.05 -44.98
CA ASP A 3 -15.82 -2.88 -44.11
C ASP A 3 -17.24 -2.53 -43.60
N ALA A 4 -17.84 -3.49 -42.89
CA ALA A 4 -19.20 -3.35 -42.38
C ALA A 4 -19.21 -2.21 -41.33
N PRO A 5 -20.12 -1.23 -41.46
CA PRO A 5 -20.16 -0.11 -40.52
C PRO A 5 -20.52 -0.61 -39.11
N ILE A 6 -19.85 -0.08 -38.09
CA ILE A 6 -20.25 -0.29 -36.69
C ILE A 6 -21.54 0.52 -36.46
N THR A 7 -22.69 -0.14 -36.35
CA THR A 7 -23.96 0.58 -36.17
C THR A 7 -23.99 1.32 -34.82
N GLY A 8 -24.28 2.63 -34.83
CA GLY A 8 -24.32 3.45 -33.62
C GLY A 8 -24.41 4.95 -33.91
N LEU A 9 -24.28 5.77 -32.87
CA LEU A 9 -24.19 7.23 -32.99
C LEU A 9 -22.75 7.65 -33.27
N TYR A 10 -22.58 8.58 -34.20
CA TYR A 10 -21.29 9.16 -34.56
C TYR A 10 -21.32 10.67 -34.38
N ASP A 11 -20.24 11.23 -33.85
CA ASP A 11 -20.01 12.67 -33.73
C ASP A 11 -18.62 13.00 -34.29
N SER A 12 -18.41 12.63 -35.56
CA SER A 12 -17.13 12.75 -36.26
C SER A 12 -17.23 13.66 -37.47
N LEU A 13 -16.17 14.41 -37.75
CA LEU A 13 -16.08 15.23 -38.95
C LEU A 13 -16.10 14.33 -40.19
N LEU A 14 -16.95 14.67 -41.16
CA LEU A 14 -17.00 13.96 -42.44
C LEU A 14 -15.76 14.27 -43.29
N THR A 15 -14.75 13.42 -43.20
CA THR A 15 -13.54 13.48 -44.04
C THR A 15 -13.80 12.90 -45.42
N ASP A 16 -12.98 13.21 -46.43
CA ASP A 16 -13.09 12.63 -47.78
C ASP A 16 -13.06 11.09 -47.78
N LYS A 17 -12.30 10.51 -46.84
CA LYS A 17 -12.25 9.06 -46.67
C LYS A 17 -13.57 8.53 -46.11
N LEU A 18 -14.10 9.16 -45.06
CA LEU A 18 -15.36 8.75 -44.44
C LEU A 18 -16.56 9.00 -45.36
N ALA A 19 -16.54 10.08 -46.15
CA ALA A 19 -17.57 10.38 -47.15
C ALA A 19 -17.71 9.28 -48.20
N LYS A 20 -16.58 8.67 -48.64
CA LYS A 20 -16.59 7.52 -49.54
C LYS A 20 -17.21 6.29 -48.87
N SER A 21 -16.81 5.99 -47.64
CA SER A 21 -17.40 4.87 -46.87
C SER A 21 -18.90 5.07 -46.60
N VAL A 22 -19.34 6.30 -46.28
CA VAL A 22 -20.77 6.63 -46.10
C VAL A 22 -21.57 6.40 -47.38
N ALA A 23 -21.02 6.75 -48.54
CA ALA A 23 -21.67 6.49 -49.82
C ALA A 23 -21.81 4.97 -50.09
N GLU A 24 -20.79 4.18 -49.78
CA GLU A 24 -20.81 2.72 -49.88
C GLU A 24 -21.79 2.08 -48.88
N TRP A 25 -21.86 2.57 -47.64
CA TRP A 25 -22.79 2.08 -46.62
C TRP A 25 -24.24 2.34 -46.98
N ARG A 26 -24.55 3.51 -47.55
CA ARG A 26 -25.89 3.81 -48.09
C ARG A 26 -26.28 2.86 -49.23
N GLN A 27 -25.33 2.49 -50.09
CA GLN A 27 -25.57 1.54 -51.20
C GLN A 27 -25.81 0.11 -50.71
N THR A 28 -25.22 -0.27 -49.57
CA THR A 28 -25.43 -1.58 -48.93
C THR A 28 -26.67 -1.63 -48.02
N GLY A 29 -27.49 -0.58 -48.01
CA GLY A 29 -28.77 -0.54 -47.30
C GLY A 29 -28.73 0.03 -45.88
N HIS A 30 -27.60 0.58 -45.43
CA HIS A 30 -27.50 1.23 -44.12
C HIS A 30 -28.11 2.63 -44.14
N LEU A 31 -28.83 2.99 -43.07
CA LEU A 31 -29.38 4.32 -42.88
C LEU A 31 -28.32 5.22 -42.23
N VAL A 32 -27.84 6.22 -42.98
CA VAL A 32 -26.77 7.13 -42.53
C VAL A 32 -27.23 8.59 -42.58
N GLU A 33 -27.29 9.21 -41.41
CA GLU A 33 -27.62 10.62 -41.22
C GLU A 33 -26.35 11.49 -41.15
N VAL A 34 -26.38 12.65 -41.82
CA VAL A 34 -25.29 13.62 -41.82
C VAL A 34 -25.92 15.01 -41.77
N SER A 35 -25.46 15.86 -40.85
CA SER A 35 -25.90 17.26 -40.70
C SER A 35 -24.78 18.25 -41.00
N GLU A 36 -25.14 19.49 -41.33
CA GLU A 36 -24.17 20.59 -41.36
C GLU A 36 -23.79 21.02 -39.94
N VAL A 37 -22.56 21.49 -39.76
CA VAL A 37 -22.05 21.99 -38.47
C VAL A 37 -22.45 23.46 -38.32
N GLU A 38 -23.03 23.83 -37.19
CA GLU A 38 -23.42 25.20 -36.87
C GLU A 38 -22.22 26.16 -36.93
N LYS A 39 -22.45 27.39 -37.44
CA LYS A 39 -21.37 28.35 -37.75
C LYS A 39 -20.51 28.67 -36.53
N GLU A 40 -21.11 28.71 -35.35
CA GLU A 40 -20.44 28.97 -34.07
C GLU A 40 -19.54 27.80 -33.61
N GLU A 41 -19.73 26.60 -34.14
CA GLU A 41 -19.01 25.37 -33.76
C GLU A 41 -17.91 24.98 -34.75
N VAL A 42 -17.99 25.43 -36.01
CA VAL A 42 -17.05 25.08 -37.10
C VAL A 42 -15.59 25.25 -36.69
N ALA A 43 -15.22 26.40 -36.13
CA ALA A 43 -13.83 26.69 -35.76
C ALA A 43 -13.31 25.74 -34.66
N HIS A 44 -14.16 25.40 -33.70
CA HIS A 44 -13.80 24.49 -32.61
C HIS A 44 -13.62 23.06 -33.11
N LEU A 45 -14.56 22.58 -33.92
CA LEU A 45 -14.56 21.22 -34.45
C LEU A 45 -13.38 20.98 -35.40
N LEU A 46 -13.10 21.93 -36.30
CA LEU A 46 -11.92 21.86 -37.18
C LEU A 46 -10.60 21.99 -36.39
N GLY A 47 -10.54 22.87 -35.39
CA GLY A 47 -9.37 23.00 -34.52
C GLY A 47 -9.06 21.72 -33.75
N ARG A 48 -10.08 21.06 -33.20
CA ARG A 48 -9.96 19.75 -32.54
C ARG A 48 -9.44 18.68 -33.51
N PHE A 49 -9.99 18.60 -34.72
CA PHE A 49 -9.56 17.63 -35.72
C PHE A 49 -8.09 17.82 -36.14
N VAL A 50 -7.65 19.07 -36.36
CA VAL A 50 -6.25 19.40 -36.63
C VAL A 50 -5.35 19.01 -35.45
N GLY A 51 -5.77 19.33 -34.22
CA GLY A 51 -5.04 18.98 -33.00
C GLY A 51 -4.86 17.46 -32.82
N GLU A 52 -5.93 16.68 -32.98
CA GLU A 52 -5.89 15.21 -32.91
C GLU A 52 -4.96 14.61 -33.98
N THR A 53 -5.04 15.11 -35.21
CA THR A 53 -4.19 14.65 -36.31
C THR A 53 -2.72 15.02 -36.09
N ALA A 54 -2.45 16.24 -35.63
CA ALA A 54 -1.10 16.68 -35.30
C ALA A 54 -0.51 15.86 -34.14
N ALA A 55 -1.29 15.58 -33.09
CA ALA A 55 -0.86 14.73 -31.98
C ALA A 55 -0.47 13.31 -32.43
N GLN A 56 -1.25 12.70 -33.33
CA GLN A 56 -0.91 11.40 -33.92
C GLN A 56 0.41 11.45 -34.70
N ALA A 57 0.62 12.50 -35.51
CA ALA A 57 1.86 12.66 -36.26
C ALA A 57 3.08 12.86 -35.33
N LEU A 58 2.93 13.64 -34.27
CA LEU A 58 3.98 13.87 -33.26
C LEU A 58 4.31 12.58 -32.50
N ALA A 59 3.31 11.75 -32.17
CA ALA A 59 3.51 10.47 -31.50
C ALA A 59 4.27 9.43 -32.34
N MET A 60 4.35 9.60 -33.66
CA MET A 60 5.14 8.73 -34.54
C MET A 60 6.63 9.11 -34.59
N LEU A 61 6.98 10.33 -34.19
CA LEU A 61 8.36 10.81 -34.12
C LEU A 61 9.02 10.33 -32.83
N LYS A 62 10.30 9.95 -32.91
CA LYS A 62 11.03 9.36 -31.78
C LYS A 62 11.77 10.41 -30.96
N GLU A 63 12.34 11.41 -31.64
CA GLU A 63 13.16 12.43 -31.00
C GLU A 63 12.33 13.67 -30.69
N PRO A 64 12.37 14.20 -29.46
CA PRO A 64 11.60 15.39 -29.10
C PRO A 64 11.97 16.64 -29.93
N GLN A 65 13.18 16.68 -30.47
CA GLN A 65 13.64 17.78 -31.31
C GLN A 65 12.95 17.77 -32.69
N GLU A 66 12.75 16.59 -33.28
CA GLU A 66 11.98 16.43 -34.52
C GLU A 66 10.51 16.84 -34.32
N GLN A 67 9.96 16.56 -33.13
CA GLN A 67 8.61 16.99 -32.74
C GLN A 67 8.51 18.52 -32.70
N VAL A 68 9.46 19.19 -32.03
CA VAL A 68 9.51 20.66 -31.95
C VAL A 68 9.68 21.29 -33.34
N GLU A 69 10.51 20.73 -34.20
CA GLU A 69 10.69 21.20 -35.58
C GLU A 69 9.40 21.05 -36.41
N LEU A 70 8.69 19.92 -36.28
CA LEU A 70 7.40 19.74 -36.94
C LEU A 70 6.36 20.76 -36.43
N VAL A 71 6.26 20.98 -35.12
CA VAL A 71 5.36 21.97 -34.53
C VAL A 71 5.70 23.37 -35.04
N ASN A 72 6.96 23.79 -35.01
CA ASN A 72 7.38 25.12 -35.49
C ASN A 72 7.09 25.32 -36.98
N ARG A 73 7.17 24.27 -37.81
CA ARG A 73 6.75 24.32 -39.22
C ARG A 73 5.24 24.44 -39.39
N LEU A 74 4.44 23.83 -38.53
CA LEU A 74 2.98 23.97 -38.54
C LEU A 74 2.57 25.37 -38.07
N LEU A 75 3.19 25.86 -36.99
CA LEU A 75 2.91 27.17 -36.42
C LEU A 75 3.23 28.31 -37.37
N SER A 76 4.29 28.20 -38.19
CA SER A 76 4.67 29.25 -39.15
C SER A 76 3.62 29.52 -40.24
N GLN A 77 2.62 28.65 -40.38
CA GLN A 77 1.49 28.84 -41.29
C GLN A 77 0.31 29.61 -40.64
N LEU A 78 0.37 29.89 -39.34
CA LEU A 78 -0.65 30.62 -38.59
C LEU A 78 -0.32 32.12 -38.48
N THR A 79 -1.34 32.95 -38.23
CA THR A 79 -1.17 34.40 -38.01
C THR A 79 -0.62 34.63 -36.60
N GLU A 80 0.50 35.36 -36.46
CA GLU A 80 1.24 35.61 -35.21
C GLU A 80 1.85 34.34 -34.54
N PRO A 81 2.82 33.66 -35.20
CA PRO A 81 3.37 32.41 -34.68
C PRO A 81 4.30 32.62 -33.48
N ALA A 82 3.90 32.09 -32.32
CA ALA A 82 4.80 31.89 -31.19
C ALA A 82 5.56 30.56 -31.39
N THR A 83 6.83 30.62 -31.80
CA THR A 83 7.65 29.41 -31.98
C THR A 83 8.08 28.81 -30.64
N VAL A 84 8.11 27.49 -30.57
CA VAL A 84 8.67 26.73 -29.45
C VAL A 84 10.19 26.86 -29.47
N ALA A 85 10.78 27.21 -28.31
CA ALA A 85 12.22 27.33 -28.13
C ALA A 85 12.94 25.96 -28.19
N ASP A 86 14.28 25.97 -28.21
CA ASP A 86 15.08 24.74 -28.27
C ASP A 86 14.83 23.82 -27.06
N GLY A 87 14.46 22.57 -27.37
CA GLY A 87 14.04 21.52 -26.43
C GLY A 87 12.60 21.68 -25.95
N PRO A 88 11.84 20.61 -25.65
CA PRO A 88 10.55 20.78 -24.99
C PRO A 88 10.79 21.12 -23.50
N ASN A 89 10.83 22.41 -23.19
CA ASN A 89 10.95 22.94 -21.83
C ASN A 89 9.61 23.51 -21.36
N ARG A 90 9.26 23.34 -20.08
CA ARG A 90 8.07 23.91 -19.46
C ARG A 90 8.47 24.96 -18.42
N LEU A 91 7.86 26.14 -18.46
CA LEU A 91 7.99 27.15 -17.41
C LEU A 91 7.11 26.74 -16.22
N LEU A 92 7.73 26.39 -15.08
CA LEU A 92 7.01 25.81 -13.94
C LEU A 92 6.64 26.82 -12.85
N SER A 93 7.50 27.80 -12.60
CA SER A 93 7.29 28.82 -11.56
C SER A 93 8.19 30.03 -11.78
N ILE A 94 7.73 31.20 -11.36
CA ILE A 94 8.55 32.42 -11.26
C ILE A 94 8.50 32.85 -9.80
N VAL A 95 9.67 32.97 -9.15
CA VAL A 95 9.79 33.40 -7.76
C VAL A 95 10.74 34.57 -7.67
N ARG A 96 10.34 35.62 -6.94
CA ARG A 96 11.23 36.76 -6.67
C ARG A 96 12.34 36.32 -5.73
N HIS A 97 13.59 36.61 -6.09
CA HIS A 97 14.74 36.24 -5.28
C HIS A 97 14.77 37.04 -3.97
N SER A 98 14.56 36.37 -2.84
CA SER A 98 14.70 36.90 -1.47
C SER A 98 15.23 35.81 -0.54
N PRO A 99 15.87 36.14 0.61
CA PRO A 99 16.29 35.15 1.58
C PRO A 99 15.12 34.26 2.01
N GLY A 100 15.23 32.94 1.82
CA GLY A 100 14.16 31.97 2.12
C GLY A 100 13.12 31.78 1.01
N ALA A 101 13.26 32.42 -0.16
CA ALA A 101 12.39 32.18 -1.30
C ALA A 101 12.53 30.74 -1.81
N SER A 102 11.42 30.03 -1.90
CA SER A 102 11.33 28.70 -2.51
C SER A 102 10.20 28.67 -3.52
N ALA A 103 10.32 27.82 -4.54
CA ALA A 103 9.23 27.59 -5.48
C ALA A 103 8.02 26.99 -4.74
N PRO A 104 6.79 27.43 -5.06
CA PRO A 104 5.61 26.82 -4.49
C PRO A 104 5.56 25.34 -4.88
N VAL A 105 5.13 24.50 -3.95
CA VAL A 105 4.86 23.09 -4.21
C VAL A 105 3.75 23.02 -5.26
N ARG A 106 3.96 22.25 -6.32
CA ARG A 106 3.00 22.08 -7.41
C ARG A 106 2.12 20.86 -7.14
N PRO A 107 0.84 20.89 -7.57
CA PRO A 107 0.02 19.68 -7.62
C PRO A 107 0.69 18.58 -8.43
N LEU A 108 0.39 17.32 -8.10
CA LEU A 108 0.92 16.16 -8.82
C LEU A 108 0.34 16.13 -10.23
N THR A 109 -0.94 16.47 -10.35
CA THR A 109 -1.60 16.70 -11.63
C THR A 109 -1.19 18.06 -12.22
N SER A 110 -0.78 18.07 -13.50
CA SER A 110 -0.38 19.30 -14.19
C SER A 110 -1.50 20.36 -14.19
N LEU A 111 -1.14 21.63 -13.95
CA LEU A 111 -2.09 22.75 -13.97
C LEU A 111 -2.88 22.86 -15.27
N SER A 112 -2.33 22.37 -16.37
CA SER A 112 -2.96 22.41 -17.69
C SER A 112 -3.91 21.24 -17.98
N GLU A 113 -3.86 20.14 -17.20
CA GLU A 113 -4.55 18.89 -17.52
C GLU A 113 -5.90 18.75 -16.80
N ALA A 114 -6.88 18.13 -17.45
CA ALA A 114 -8.07 17.64 -16.77
C ALA A 114 -7.81 16.22 -16.23
N ALA A 115 -8.38 15.88 -15.07
CA ALA A 115 -8.19 14.58 -14.44
C ALA A 115 -9.47 14.10 -13.75
N LEU A 116 -9.65 12.79 -13.65
CA LEU A 116 -10.62 12.17 -12.74
C LEU A 116 -9.83 11.66 -11.54
N LEU A 117 -10.26 12.04 -10.34
CA LEU A 117 -9.65 11.65 -9.07
C LEU A 117 -10.66 10.82 -8.30
N THR A 118 -10.29 9.56 -8.02
CA THR A 118 -11.19 8.58 -7.41
C THR A 118 -10.84 8.18 -5.98
N ASN A 119 -9.81 8.82 -5.39
CA ASN A 119 -9.17 8.39 -4.14
C ASN A 119 -8.69 6.92 -4.17
N ALA A 120 -8.49 6.34 -5.36
CA ALA A 120 -7.84 5.04 -5.51
C ALA A 120 -6.38 5.11 -5.03
N ARG A 121 -5.79 3.95 -4.69
CA ARG A 121 -4.42 3.84 -4.16
C ARG A 121 -3.35 4.50 -5.05
N GLU A 122 -3.62 4.56 -6.35
CA GLU A 122 -2.73 5.14 -7.34
C GLU A 122 -3.03 6.61 -7.66
N ASP A 123 -4.24 7.09 -7.37
CA ASP A 123 -4.61 8.48 -7.60
C ASP A 123 -4.07 9.39 -6.48
N PRO A 124 -3.63 10.63 -6.78
CA PRO A 124 -3.26 11.57 -5.76
C PRO A 124 -4.51 11.90 -4.96
N ASN A 125 -4.39 11.77 -3.65
CA ASN A 125 -5.44 12.09 -2.72
C ASN A 125 -5.93 13.54 -2.96
N LEU A 126 -7.26 13.73 -3.03
CA LEU A 126 -7.83 15.06 -3.29
C LEU A 126 -7.36 16.10 -2.27
N ALA A 127 -7.21 15.73 -0.99
CA ALA A 127 -6.70 16.64 0.02
C ALA A 127 -5.25 17.06 -0.24
N HIS A 128 -4.41 16.16 -0.75
CA HIS A 128 -3.03 16.48 -1.12
C HIS A 128 -2.99 17.42 -2.33
N GLU A 129 -3.80 17.14 -3.36
CA GLU A 129 -3.93 18.01 -4.53
C GLU A 129 -4.42 19.40 -4.13
N LEU A 130 -5.52 19.48 -3.37
CA LEU A 130 -6.04 20.74 -2.85
C LEU A 130 -4.99 21.47 -2.00
N ALA A 131 -4.26 20.76 -1.15
CA ALA A 131 -3.20 21.37 -0.34
C ALA A 131 -2.11 22.04 -1.19
N ALA A 132 -1.67 21.39 -2.27
CA ALA A 132 -0.70 21.97 -3.20
C ALA A 132 -1.30 23.13 -4.02
N GLU A 133 -2.55 22.99 -4.45
CA GLU A 133 -3.26 24.00 -5.22
C GLU A 133 -3.47 25.30 -4.41
N LEU A 134 -3.84 25.19 -3.12
CA LEU A 134 -4.07 26.32 -2.21
C LEU A 134 -2.80 27.14 -1.98
N ILE A 135 -1.61 26.53 -1.97
CA ILE A 135 -0.33 27.23 -1.79
C ILE A 135 -0.08 28.26 -2.90
N SER A 136 -0.57 27.99 -4.12
CA SER A 136 -0.35 28.84 -5.29
C SER A 136 -1.57 29.67 -5.69
N ALA A 137 -2.70 29.52 -5.00
CA ALA A 137 -3.93 30.25 -5.29
C ALA A 137 -3.84 31.73 -4.85
N ASP A 138 -4.40 32.61 -5.67
CA ASP A 138 -4.61 34.04 -5.43
C ASP A 138 -6.06 34.34 -5.00
N ARG A 139 -6.98 33.40 -5.21
CA ARG A 139 -8.37 33.43 -4.70
C ARG A 139 -8.93 32.01 -4.67
N VAL A 140 -9.73 31.72 -3.64
CA VAL A 140 -10.32 30.39 -3.43
C VAL A 140 -11.82 30.51 -3.19
N ASP A 141 -12.59 29.75 -3.95
CA ASP A 141 -14.04 29.66 -3.82
C ASP A 141 -14.43 28.21 -3.55
N LEU A 142 -15.13 27.98 -2.44
CA LEU A 142 -15.60 26.68 -1.98
C LEU A 142 -17.13 26.64 -2.00
N LEU A 143 -17.68 25.73 -2.78
CA LEU A 143 -19.10 25.38 -2.74
C LEU A 143 -19.21 24.00 -2.11
N CYS A 144 -19.82 23.88 -0.93
CA CYS A 144 -19.85 22.59 -0.25
C CYS A 144 -21.14 22.37 0.53
N ALA A 145 -21.77 21.22 0.32
CA ALA A 145 -23.02 20.87 0.99
C ALA A 145 -22.82 20.71 2.51
N PHE A 146 -21.72 20.08 2.94
CA PHE A 146 -21.41 19.92 4.37
C PHE A 146 -19.96 20.30 4.69
N VAL A 147 -19.77 21.01 5.79
CA VAL A 147 -18.44 21.35 6.31
C VAL A 147 -18.28 20.69 7.68
N LYS A 148 -17.40 19.69 7.77
CA LYS A 148 -17.08 18.98 9.01
C LYS A 148 -15.72 19.41 9.56
N TRP A 149 -15.58 19.35 10.87
CA TRP A 149 -14.32 19.63 11.56
C TRP A 149 -13.21 18.69 11.10
N SER A 150 -13.53 17.41 10.90
CA SER A 150 -12.59 16.39 10.44
C SER A 150 -12.01 16.69 9.06
N GLY A 151 -12.79 17.30 8.15
CA GLY A 151 -12.31 17.75 6.85
C GLY A 151 -11.44 19.01 6.94
N LEU A 152 -11.89 19.99 7.72
CA LEU A 152 -11.21 21.27 7.89
C LEU A 152 -9.76 21.10 8.40
N ARG A 153 -9.56 20.19 9.36
CA ARG A 153 -8.24 19.92 9.96
C ARG A 153 -7.20 19.43 8.97
N ILE A 154 -7.62 18.74 7.90
CA ILE A 154 -6.70 18.21 6.90
C ILE A 154 -6.01 19.35 6.15
N LEU A 155 -6.73 20.45 5.88
CA LEU A 155 -6.27 21.61 5.12
C LEU A 155 -5.88 22.81 6.00
N GLU A 156 -5.83 22.62 7.32
CA GLU A 156 -5.64 23.70 8.30
C GLU A 156 -4.39 24.54 8.04
N ARG A 157 -3.26 23.89 7.76
CA ARG A 157 -1.99 24.59 7.50
C ARG A 157 -2.08 25.49 6.27
N GLN A 158 -2.77 25.03 5.23
CA GLN A 158 -2.93 25.74 3.96
C GLN A 158 -3.94 26.86 4.08
N LEU A 159 -5.03 26.66 4.82
CA LEU A 159 -6.01 27.71 5.12
C LEU A 159 -5.40 28.83 5.96
N ALA A 160 -4.59 28.49 6.98
CA ALA A 160 -3.82 29.46 7.76
C ALA A 160 -2.80 30.22 6.88
N ASP A 161 -2.22 29.55 5.89
CA ASP A 161 -1.31 30.18 4.93
C ASP A 161 -2.02 31.18 4.00
N LEU A 162 -3.22 30.85 3.51
CA LEU A 162 -4.06 31.77 2.73
C LEU A 162 -4.35 33.05 3.52
N GLN A 163 -4.76 32.92 4.78
CA GLN A 163 -5.02 34.07 5.64
C GLN A 163 -3.75 34.92 5.84
N ARG A 164 -2.60 34.29 6.09
CA ARG A 164 -1.31 34.99 6.24
C ARG A 164 -0.93 35.77 4.98
N ARG A 165 -1.23 35.19 3.80
CA ARG A 165 -1.05 35.83 2.48
C ARG A 165 -2.17 36.80 2.10
N ARG A 166 -3.23 36.91 2.92
CA ARG A 166 -4.44 37.71 2.66
C ARG A 166 -5.14 37.31 1.35
N VAL A 167 -5.12 36.03 1.03
CA VAL A 167 -5.83 35.48 -0.13
C VAL A 167 -7.32 35.36 0.22
N PRO A 168 -8.24 35.90 -0.60
CA PRO A 168 -9.69 35.79 -0.35
C PRO A 168 -10.17 34.35 -0.41
N LEU A 169 -10.93 33.93 0.61
CA LEU A 169 -11.58 32.62 0.70
C LEU A 169 -13.10 32.82 0.85
N ARG A 170 -13.87 32.42 -0.16
CA ARG A 170 -15.35 32.48 -0.16
C ARG A 170 -15.93 31.08 -0.01
N VAL A 171 -16.83 30.87 0.95
CA VAL A 171 -17.45 29.58 1.23
C VAL A 171 -18.97 29.67 1.18
N ILE A 172 -19.61 28.86 0.34
CA ILE A 172 -21.06 28.68 0.31
C ILE A 172 -21.41 27.31 0.89
N THR A 173 -22.34 27.27 1.84
CA THR A 173 -22.82 26.01 2.44
C THR A 173 -24.31 26.05 2.82
N THR A 174 -24.85 24.93 3.34
CA THR A 174 -26.26 24.77 3.71
C THR A 174 -26.43 23.98 5.02
N THR A 175 -27.58 24.14 5.66
CA THR A 175 -27.98 23.38 6.87
C THR A 175 -28.86 22.16 6.57
N TYR A 176 -29.23 21.94 5.30
CA TYR A 176 -30.26 20.99 4.86
C TYR A 176 -30.17 19.55 5.42
N MET A 177 -28.96 18.97 5.56
CA MET A 177 -28.81 17.59 6.10
C MET A 177 -28.34 17.53 7.56
N GLY A 178 -28.21 18.66 8.25
CA GLY A 178 -27.72 18.68 9.64
C GLY A 178 -26.29 18.14 9.84
N ALA A 179 -25.52 17.99 8.75
CA ALA A 179 -24.19 17.38 8.76
C ALA A 179 -23.03 18.39 8.83
N THR A 180 -23.30 19.68 8.62
CA THR A 180 -22.34 20.77 8.85
C THR A 180 -22.15 20.98 10.35
N GLU A 181 -20.92 21.24 10.78
CA GLU A 181 -20.58 21.44 12.19
C GLU A 181 -20.26 22.92 12.47
N ARG A 182 -20.92 23.50 13.49
CA ARG A 182 -20.73 24.92 13.90
C ARG A 182 -19.25 25.25 14.12
N ARG A 183 -18.52 24.41 14.86
CA ARG A 183 -17.08 24.61 15.14
C ARG A 183 -16.24 24.79 13.87
N ALA A 184 -16.59 24.08 12.80
CA ALA A 184 -15.86 24.16 11.53
C ALA A 184 -16.11 25.49 10.81
N LEU A 185 -17.37 25.97 10.78
CA LEU A 185 -17.69 27.28 10.22
C LEU A 185 -17.10 28.43 11.07
N ASP A 186 -17.17 28.32 12.39
CA ASP A 186 -16.61 29.31 13.30
C ASP A 186 -15.11 29.50 13.08
N ARG A 187 -14.37 28.39 12.91
CA ARG A 187 -12.92 28.43 12.66
C ARG A 187 -12.59 28.95 11.27
N LEU A 188 -13.39 28.63 10.25
CA LEU A 188 -13.23 29.21 8.91
C LEU A 188 -13.29 30.75 8.95
N VAL A 189 -14.27 31.31 9.65
CA VAL A 189 -14.43 32.76 9.77
C VAL A 189 -13.36 33.37 10.68
N ARG A 190 -13.21 32.87 11.92
CA ARG A 190 -12.37 33.50 12.94
C ARG A 190 -10.88 33.31 12.69
N ASP A 191 -10.47 32.08 12.39
CA ASP A 191 -9.05 31.71 12.36
C ASP A 191 -8.49 31.78 10.94
N PHE A 192 -9.32 31.65 9.90
CA PHE A 192 -8.86 31.66 8.50
C PHE A 192 -9.37 32.86 7.69
N GLY A 193 -10.22 33.72 8.27
CA GLY A 193 -10.72 34.92 7.60
C GLY A 193 -11.62 34.65 6.39
N ALA A 194 -12.29 33.50 6.35
CA ALA A 194 -13.20 33.14 5.28
C ALA A 194 -14.49 33.97 5.32
N GLU A 195 -14.96 34.39 4.15
CA GLU A 195 -16.33 34.88 3.98
C GLU A 195 -17.25 33.67 3.81
N VAL A 196 -18.14 33.43 4.77
CA VAL A 196 -19.05 32.28 4.73
C VAL A 196 -20.48 32.75 4.48
N ARG A 197 -21.17 32.10 3.54
CA ARG A 197 -22.61 32.27 3.33
C ARG A 197 -23.34 30.94 3.49
N VAL A 198 -24.42 30.96 4.25
CA VAL A 198 -25.20 29.78 4.63
C VAL A 198 -26.63 29.92 4.12
N SER A 199 -27.14 28.87 3.48
CA SER A 199 -28.58 28.72 3.22
C SER A 199 -29.27 27.93 4.34
N TYR A 200 -30.27 28.57 4.95
CA TYR A 200 -31.09 28.02 6.04
C TYR A 200 -32.43 27.42 5.58
N GLU A 201 -32.76 27.55 4.28
CA GLU A 201 -34.03 27.07 3.73
C GLU A 201 -34.07 25.54 3.56
N GLN A 202 -35.20 24.92 3.95
CA GLN A 202 -35.39 23.46 3.92
C GLN A 202 -36.13 22.94 2.67
N ASN A 203 -36.83 23.81 1.93
CA ASN A 203 -37.84 23.42 0.94
C ASN A 203 -37.63 23.95 -0.50
N SER A 204 -36.64 24.82 -0.75
CA SER A 204 -36.28 25.26 -2.10
C SER A 204 -35.03 24.51 -2.59
N THR A 205 -34.76 24.56 -3.90
CA THR A 205 -33.75 23.76 -4.65
C THR A 205 -32.51 23.34 -3.85
N ARG A 206 -32.35 22.02 -3.68
CA ARG A 206 -31.32 21.40 -2.82
C ARG A 206 -29.91 21.66 -3.33
N LEU A 207 -29.13 22.50 -2.63
CA LEU A 207 -27.71 22.65 -2.90
C LEU A 207 -26.94 21.41 -2.40
N HIS A 208 -26.63 20.50 -3.32
CA HIS A 208 -25.75 19.34 -3.09
C HIS A 208 -24.49 19.38 -3.95
N ALA A 209 -24.18 20.54 -4.54
CA ALA A 209 -22.96 20.74 -5.30
C ALA A 209 -21.75 20.80 -4.37
N LYS A 210 -20.63 20.26 -4.84
CA LYS A 210 -19.37 20.19 -4.11
C LYS A 210 -18.27 20.50 -5.07
N ALA A 211 -17.62 21.62 -4.85
CA ALA A 211 -16.61 22.07 -5.74
C ALA A 211 -15.66 23.09 -5.11
N TRP A 212 -14.43 23.02 -5.59
CA TRP A 212 -13.36 23.97 -5.29
C TRP A 212 -13.00 24.70 -6.57
N LEU A 213 -12.87 26.01 -6.51
CA LEU A 213 -12.33 26.82 -7.60
C LEU A 213 -11.13 27.59 -7.06
N LEU A 214 -9.97 27.33 -7.67
CA LEU A 214 -8.69 27.92 -7.29
C LEU A 214 -8.19 28.78 -8.44
N ARG A 215 -8.09 30.08 -8.17
CA ARG A 215 -7.76 31.08 -9.17
C ARG A 215 -6.36 31.63 -8.98
N ARG A 216 -5.72 31.94 -10.09
CA ARG A 216 -4.34 32.41 -10.18
C ARG A 216 -4.28 33.53 -11.20
N ASN A 217 -3.57 34.59 -10.87
CA ASN A 217 -3.29 35.69 -11.77
C ASN A 217 -2.46 35.26 -13.00
N THR A 218 -1.88 34.06 -12.97
CA THR A 218 -1.16 33.45 -14.08
C THR A 218 -2.07 32.92 -15.19
N GLY A 219 -3.38 32.82 -14.96
CA GLY A 219 -4.35 32.25 -15.90
C GLY A 219 -4.43 30.72 -15.89
N PHE A 220 -3.69 30.05 -15.01
CA PHE A 220 -3.73 28.59 -14.82
C PHE A 220 -4.71 28.20 -13.70
N ASP A 221 -5.96 28.62 -13.88
CA ASP A 221 -7.05 28.36 -12.95
C ASP A 221 -7.51 26.90 -13.02
N THR A 222 -7.96 26.40 -11.88
CA THR A 222 -8.30 24.99 -11.71
C THR A 222 -9.56 24.87 -10.87
N ALA A 223 -10.41 23.91 -11.19
CA ALA A 223 -11.54 23.57 -10.34
C ALA A 223 -11.63 22.07 -10.10
N TYR A 224 -12.19 21.68 -8.97
CA TYR A 224 -12.53 20.30 -8.64
C TYR A 224 -14.04 20.26 -8.48
N VAL A 225 -14.73 19.38 -9.21
CA VAL A 225 -16.19 19.22 -9.14
C VAL A 225 -16.50 17.75 -8.95
N GLY A 226 -17.27 17.41 -7.92
CA GLY A 226 -17.49 16.01 -7.62
C GLY A 226 -18.42 15.73 -6.46
N SER A 227 -18.18 14.58 -5.84
CA SER A 227 -18.94 14.10 -4.69
C SER A 227 -18.26 14.39 -3.34
N SER A 228 -17.05 14.97 -3.36
CA SER A 228 -16.28 15.25 -2.14
C SER A 228 -16.67 16.55 -1.42
N ASN A 229 -17.26 16.41 -0.22
CA ASN A 229 -17.44 17.51 0.73
C ASN A 229 -16.14 17.86 1.50
N LEU A 230 -16.15 18.97 2.25
CA LEU A 230 -15.11 19.29 3.24
C LEU A 230 -15.29 18.43 4.50
N SER A 231 -15.01 17.13 4.35
CA SER A 231 -15.06 16.12 5.40
C SER A 231 -13.99 15.08 5.16
N ARG A 232 -13.57 14.36 6.22
CA ARG A 232 -12.55 13.31 6.12
C ARG A 232 -12.92 12.22 5.10
N ALA A 233 -14.12 11.66 5.23
CA ALA A 233 -14.63 10.65 4.30
C ALA A 233 -14.54 11.12 2.85
N ALA A 234 -14.96 12.35 2.55
CA ALA A 234 -14.93 12.85 1.18
C ALA A 234 -13.53 13.19 0.64
N LEU A 235 -12.64 13.70 1.50
CA LEU A 235 -11.32 14.16 1.08
C LEU A 235 -10.28 13.03 1.05
N LEU A 236 -10.47 11.97 1.85
CA LEU A 236 -9.48 10.92 2.06
C LEU A 236 -9.99 9.48 1.86
N ASP A 237 -11.19 9.12 2.34
CA ASP A 237 -11.57 7.70 2.54
C ASP A 237 -12.61 7.16 1.55
N GLY A 238 -13.41 8.05 0.96
CA GLY A 238 -14.61 7.69 0.23
C GLY A 238 -14.30 7.33 -1.20
N LEU A 239 -15.08 6.41 -1.75
CA LEU A 239 -15.23 6.19 -3.19
C LEU A 239 -15.88 7.42 -3.82
N GLU A 240 -15.09 8.45 -4.03
CA GLU A 240 -15.53 9.76 -4.47
C GLU A 240 -15.07 9.98 -5.90
N TRP A 241 -15.89 10.63 -6.72
CA TRP A 241 -15.51 10.96 -8.09
C TRP A 241 -15.36 12.46 -8.18
N ASN A 242 -14.13 12.93 -8.39
CA ASN A 242 -13.84 14.34 -8.53
C ASN A 242 -13.20 14.60 -9.89
N VAL A 243 -13.87 15.40 -10.70
CA VAL A 243 -13.32 15.85 -11.96
C VAL A 243 -12.57 17.14 -11.71
N ARG A 244 -11.27 17.12 -11.99
CA ARG A 244 -10.42 18.29 -12.07
C ARG A 244 -10.56 18.93 -13.44
N LEU A 245 -10.90 20.21 -13.44
CA LEU A 245 -10.98 21.08 -14.59
C LEU A 245 -9.76 22.02 -14.60
N SER A 246 -9.29 22.35 -15.79
CA SER A 246 -8.22 23.32 -16.04
C SER A 246 -8.69 24.39 -17.00
N SER A 247 -8.24 25.64 -16.81
CA SER A 247 -8.44 26.73 -17.77
C SER A 247 -7.79 26.46 -19.14
N VAL A 248 -6.81 25.55 -19.21
CA VAL A 248 -6.10 25.23 -20.47
C VAL A 248 -6.87 24.20 -21.29
N THR A 249 -7.22 23.06 -20.68
CA THR A 249 -7.88 21.96 -21.40
C THR A 249 -9.41 22.11 -21.43
N THR A 250 -10.02 22.73 -20.41
CA THR A 250 -11.47 22.77 -20.19
C THR A 250 -12.00 24.19 -19.94
N ALA A 251 -11.46 25.21 -20.63
CA ALA A 251 -11.79 26.62 -20.43
C ALA A 251 -13.30 26.91 -20.32
N ARG A 252 -14.10 26.46 -21.31
CA ARG A 252 -15.56 26.70 -21.35
C ARG A 252 -16.31 26.13 -20.13
N LEU A 253 -15.84 25.01 -19.58
CA LEU A 253 -16.44 24.41 -18.38
C LEU A 253 -16.10 25.22 -17.13
N LEU A 254 -14.87 25.73 -17.05
CA LEU A 254 -14.42 26.56 -15.95
C LEU A 254 -15.16 27.91 -15.93
N ASP A 255 -15.32 28.56 -17.08
CA ASP A 255 -16.06 29.83 -17.21
C ASP A 255 -17.52 29.67 -16.76
N LYS A 256 -18.17 28.58 -17.18
CA LYS A 256 -19.54 28.27 -16.76
C LYS A 256 -19.61 27.99 -15.25
N PHE A 257 -18.62 27.32 -14.71
CA PHE A 257 -18.53 27.03 -13.28
C PHE A 257 -18.41 28.32 -12.46
N GLU A 258 -17.52 29.24 -12.86
CA GLU A 258 -17.34 30.54 -12.21
C GLU A 258 -18.64 31.36 -12.22
N ALA A 259 -19.27 31.48 -13.40
CA ALA A 259 -20.54 32.21 -13.53
C ALA A 259 -21.64 31.60 -12.64
N THR A 260 -21.66 30.27 -12.48
CA THR A 260 -22.62 29.58 -11.61
C THR A 260 -22.33 29.84 -10.13
N PHE A 261 -21.07 29.78 -9.71
CA PHE A 261 -20.66 30.08 -8.34
C PHE A 261 -21.03 31.52 -7.96
N ASP A 262 -20.70 32.49 -8.80
CA ASP A 262 -21.02 33.90 -8.55
C ASP A 262 -22.53 34.17 -8.57
N SER A 263 -23.30 33.43 -9.37
CA SER A 263 -24.76 33.45 -9.28
C SER A 263 -25.25 33.02 -7.90
N TYR A 264 -24.75 31.91 -7.35
CA TYR A 264 -25.12 31.46 -6.00
C TYR A 264 -24.63 32.41 -4.92
N TRP A 265 -23.40 32.92 -5.03
CA TRP A 265 -22.83 33.86 -4.07
C TRP A 265 -23.70 35.12 -3.91
N ASN A 266 -24.35 35.58 -4.97
CA ASN A 266 -25.16 36.80 -4.96
C ASN A 266 -26.67 36.56 -4.76
N ARG A 267 -27.11 35.31 -4.54
CA ARG A 267 -28.52 35.02 -4.25
C ARG A 267 -28.89 35.43 -2.82
N PRO A 268 -30.10 36.00 -2.61
CA PRO A 268 -30.60 36.36 -1.28
C PRO A 268 -30.71 35.17 -0.31
N GLU A 269 -30.92 33.96 -0.83
CA GLU A 269 -31.05 32.71 -0.07
C GLU A 269 -29.77 32.28 0.65
N PHE A 270 -28.60 32.82 0.24
CA PHE A 270 -27.31 32.57 0.88
C PHE A 270 -26.90 33.79 1.71
N GLU A 271 -27.26 33.72 3.00
CA GLU A 271 -27.04 34.80 3.96
C GLU A 271 -25.59 34.75 4.49
N PRO A 272 -24.92 35.91 4.71
CA PRO A 272 -23.64 35.95 5.42
C PRO A 272 -23.75 35.31 6.82
N TYR A 273 -22.69 34.62 7.25
CA TYR A 273 -22.61 34.00 8.57
C TYR A 273 -21.56 34.69 9.44
N ASP A 274 -22.00 35.23 10.58
CA ASP A 274 -21.12 35.70 11.65
C ASP A 274 -21.24 34.78 12.88
N PRO A 275 -20.15 34.10 13.30
CA PRO A 275 -20.14 33.22 14.48
C PRO A 275 -20.62 33.86 15.79
N THR A 276 -20.54 35.19 15.91
CA THR A 276 -20.95 35.93 17.11
C THR A 276 -22.44 36.27 17.13
N VAL A 277 -23.08 36.38 15.96
CA VAL A 277 -24.49 36.78 15.82
C VAL A 277 -25.37 35.60 15.44
N ASP A 278 -24.92 34.75 14.51
CA ASP A 278 -25.72 33.72 13.86
C ASP A 278 -25.51 32.31 14.43
N GLY A 279 -24.56 32.13 15.36
CA GLY A 279 -24.18 30.82 15.86
C GLY A 279 -25.33 30.02 16.49
N ASP A 280 -26.21 30.68 17.25
CA ASP A 280 -27.35 30.02 17.90
C ASP A 280 -28.47 29.68 16.89
N ARG A 281 -28.65 30.53 15.88
CA ARG A 281 -29.56 30.29 14.74
C ARG A 281 -29.09 29.06 13.93
N LEU A 282 -27.78 28.92 13.75
CA LEU A 282 -27.18 27.77 13.07
C LEU A 282 -27.42 26.46 13.84
N ASP A 283 -27.19 26.44 15.15
CA ASP A 283 -27.43 25.24 15.98
C ASP A 283 -28.91 24.83 15.99
N GLU A 284 -29.83 25.79 16.02
CA GLU A 284 -31.26 25.53 15.91
C GLU A 284 -31.62 24.92 14.53
N ALA A 285 -31.04 25.42 13.44
CA ALA A 285 -31.27 24.88 12.10
C ALA A 285 -30.69 23.46 11.92
N LEU A 286 -29.52 23.18 12.47
CA LEU A 286 -28.85 21.87 12.38
C LEU A 286 -29.53 20.80 13.25
N SER A 287 -29.99 21.16 14.46
CA SER A 287 -30.65 20.23 15.39
C SER A 287 -32.00 19.74 14.87
N ARG A 288 -32.81 20.62 14.26
CA ARG A 288 -34.08 20.26 13.61
C ARG A 288 -33.92 19.22 12.48
N SER A 289 -32.74 19.12 11.88
CA SER A 289 -32.44 18.22 10.75
C SER A 289 -31.96 16.82 11.18
N LYS A 290 -31.51 16.63 12.44
CA LYS A 290 -30.98 15.35 12.96
C LYS A 290 -32.04 14.36 13.46
N VAL A 291 -33.27 14.81 13.72
CA VAL A 291 -34.34 14.02 14.39
C VAL A 291 -34.90 12.88 13.53
N GLY A 292 -34.52 12.76 12.25
CA GLY A 292 -35.14 11.84 11.28
C GLY A 292 -34.52 10.44 11.04
N LYS A 293 -33.44 10.02 11.72
CA LYS A 293 -32.80 8.71 11.42
C LYS A 293 -32.27 7.96 12.64
N GLN A 294 -33.06 7.04 13.17
CA GLN A 294 -32.57 5.85 13.88
C GLN A 294 -33.50 4.66 13.59
N LEU A 295 -33.03 3.68 12.81
CA LEU A 295 -33.71 2.39 12.64
C LEU A 295 -32.67 1.24 12.56
N PHE A 296 -32.69 0.42 13.62
CA PHE A 296 -32.43 -1.02 13.77
C PHE A 296 -31.06 -1.67 13.43
N ASP A 297 -30.44 -2.23 14.48
CA ASP A 297 -29.52 -3.37 14.41
C ASP A 297 -30.27 -4.71 14.54
N ILE A 298 -29.91 -5.70 13.72
CA ILE A 298 -30.37 -7.09 13.79
C ILE A 298 -29.16 -8.01 14.07
N PRO A 299 -29.20 -8.93 15.05
CA PRO A 299 -28.11 -9.90 15.25
C PRO A 299 -28.33 -11.26 14.55
N ALA A 300 -27.19 -11.83 14.11
CA ALA A 300 -26.86 -13.25 13.91
C ALA A 300 -27.24 -13.95 12.58
N LEU A 301 -26.46 -13.69 11.54
CA LEU A 301 -26.11 -14.71 10.53
C LEU A 301 -24.80 -15.41 10.97
N VAL A 302 -24.65 -16.69 10.63
CA VAL A 302 -23.37 -17.42 10.79
C VAL A 302 -22.26 -16.61 10.11
N PRO A 303 -21.14 -16.29 10.78
CA PRO A 303 -20.09 -15.49 10.16
C PRO A 303 -19.51 -16.23 8.95
N HIS A 304 -19.34 -15.52 7.83
CA HIS A 304 -18.50 -15.94 6.72
C HIS A 304 -17.11 -15.30 6.88
N PRO A 305 -16.02 -16.00 6.50
CA PRO A 305 -14.70 -15.40 6.55
C PRO A 305 -14.64 -14.21 5.58
N PHE A 306 -14.10 -13.09 6.05
CA PHE A 306 -13.82 -11.93 5.21
C PHE A 306 -12.75 -12.25 4.14
N PRO A 307 -12.63 -11.47 3.05
CA PRO A 307 -11.67 -11.75 1.98
C PRO A 307 -10.22 -11.98 2.47
N HIS A 308 -9.72 -11.14 3.38
CA HIS A 308 -8.37 -11.32 3.96
C HIS A 308 -8.24 -12.59 4.82
N GLN A 309 -9.33 -13.00 5.49
CA GLN A 309 -9.34 -14.23 6.28
C GLN A 309 -9.34 -15.45 5.37
N ARG A 310 -9.98 -15.36 4.19
CA ARG A 310 -9.91 -16.41 3.17
C ARG A 310 -8.51 -16.58 2.62
N GLU A 311 -7.83 -15.48 2.30
CA GLU A 311 -6.42 -15.47 1.87
C GLU A 311 -5.53 -16.20 2.89
N MET A 312 -5.66 -15.85 4.18
CA MET A 312 -4.92 -16.54 5.24
C MET A 312 -5.24 -18.04 5.36
N LEU A 313 -6.50 -18.43 5.17
CA LEU A 313 -6.91 -19.83 5.23
C LEU A 313 -6.38 -20.62 4.04
N GLU A 314 -6.34 -20.01 2.86
CA GLU A 314 -5.77 -20.59 1.64
C GLU A 314 -4.26 -20.78 1.78
N ASP A 315 -3.54 -19.78 2.30
CA ASP A 315 -2.11 -19.88 2.60
C ASP A 315 -1.80 -21.01 3.61
N LEU A 316 -2.60 -21.12 4.69
CA LEU A 316 -2.48 -22.19 5.67
C LEU A 316 -2.77 -23.57 5.07
N ASP A 317 -3.69 -23.67 4.11
CA ASP A 317 -3.97 -24.91 3.40
C ASP A 317 -2.86 -25.27 2.42
N VAL A 318 -2.27 -24.29 1.74
CA VAL A 318 -1.08 -24.46 0.87
C VAL A 318 0.10 -25.02 1.66
N GLU A 319 0.40 -24.45 2.81
CA GLU A 319 1.48 -24.94 3.68
C GLU A 319 1.31 -26.43 4.00
N ARG A 320 0.08 -26.85 4.30
CA ARG A 320 -0.20 -28.24 4.69
C ARG A 320 -0.29 -29.20 3.52
N THR A 321 -0.95 -28.81 2.43
CA THR A 321 -1.28 -29.71 1.32
C THR A 321 -0.20 -29.78 0.26
N VAL A 322 0.47 -28.65 -0.02
CA VAL A 322 1.50 -28.56 -1.06
C VAL A 322 2.88 -28.81 -0.46
N HIS A 323 3.17 -28.17 0.67
CA HIS A 323 4.50 -28.24 1.28
C HIS A 323 4.64 -29.33 2.34
N GLY A 324 3.54 -29.93 2.81
CA GLY A 324 3.55 -30.92 3.89
C GLY A 324 3.98 -30.32 5.23
N ARG A 325 3.74 -29.03 5.45
CA ARG A 325 4.20 -28.25 6.60
C ARG A 325 3.05 -28.02 7.56
N HIS A 326 3.20 -28.53 8.77
CA HIS A 326 2.15 -28.59 9.79
C HIS A 326 2.43 -27.73 11.04
N ARG A 327 3.52 -26.96 11.00
CA ARG A 327 3.88 -25.96 12.00
C ARG A 327 3.87 -24.60 11.32
N ASN A 328 2.81 -23.83 11.55
CA ASN A 328 2.52 -22.63 10.80
C ASN A 328 2.37 -21.43 11.73
N LEU A 329 2.99 -20.30 11.36
CA LEU A 329 2.85 -19.02 12.05
C LEU A 329 1.96 -18.10 11.22
N LEU A 330 0.86 -17.63 11.81
CA LEU A 330 -0.02 -16.63 11.25
C LEU A 330 0.28 -15.28 11.89
N VAL A 331 0.71 -14.32 11.08
CA VAL A 331 0.89 -12.93 11.50
C VAL A 331 -0.31 -12.12 11.03
N ALA A 332 -1.05 -11.50 11.94
CA ALA A 332 -2.09 -10.55 11.53
C ALA A 332 -2.23 -9.39 12.50
N ALA A 333 -2.44 -8.19 11.94
CA ALA A 333 -2.63 -6.98 12.71
C ALA A 333 -3.69 -7.14 13.80
N THR A 334 -3.49 -6.45 14.92
CA THR A 334 -4.44 -6.42 16.04
C THR A 334 -5.80 -5.90 15.55
N GLY A 335 -6.89 -6.60 15.91
CA GLY A 335 -8.25 -6.24 15.48
C GLY A 335 -8.75 -6.88 14.19
N THR A 336 -7.91 -7.59 13.41
CA THR A 336 -8.30 -8.20 12.11
C THR A 336 -8.96 -9.58 12.20
N GLY A 337 -9.10 -10.12 13.41
CA GLY A 337 -9.78 -11.39 13.67
C GLY A 337 -8.90 -12.65 13.61
N LYS A 338 -7.65 -12.60 14.10
CA LYS A 338 -6.75 -13.79 14.22
C LYS A 338 -7.46 -15.04 14.78
N THR A 339 -8.22 -14.86 15.86
CA THR A 339 -8.95 -15.95 16.51
C THR A 339 -10.09 -16.50 15.65
N VAL A 340 -10.70 -15.66 14.81
CA VAL A 340 -11.73 -16.06 13.83
C VAL A 340 -11.11 -16.93 12.75
N VAL A 341 -9.94 -16.54 12.22
CA VAL A 341 -9.18 -17.35 11.25
C VAL A 341 -8.84 -18.72 11.83
N ALA A 342 -8.30 -18.77 13.06
CA ALA A 342 -7.99 -20.03 13.73
C ALA A 342 -9.22 -20.94 13.91
N ALA A 343 -10.39 -20.36 14.18
CA ALA A 343 -11.63 -21.11 14.31
C ALA A 343 -12.13 -21.67 12.96
N PHE A 344 -12.03 -20.89 11.88
CA PHE A 344 -12.34 -21.37 10.53
C PHE A 344 -11.34 -22.43 10.05
N ASP A 345 -10.07 -22.26 10.37
CA ASP A 345 -9.01 -23.22 10.07
C ASP A 345 -9.30 -24.58 10.72
N TYR A 346 -9.63 -24.56 12.02
CA TYR A 346 -10.06 -25.77 12.74
C TYR A 346 -11.31 -26.40 12.10
N ARG A 347 -12.28 -25.60 11.66
CA ARG A 347 -13.48 -26.10 10.96
C ARG A 347 -13.11 -26.79 9.64
N ASN A 348 -12.21 -26.21 8.86
CA ASN A 348 -11.74 -26.78 7.60
C ASN A 348 -10.98 -28.10 7.84
N LEU A 349 -10.13 -28.14 8.88
CA LEU A 349 -9.46 -29.37 9.33
C LEU A 349 -10.45 -30.46 9.74
N GLN A 350 -11.49 -30.11 10.51
CA GLN A 350 -12.56 -31.04 10.91
C GLN A 350 -13.27 -31.64 9.68
N GLN A 351 -13.60 -30.81 8.68
CA GLN A 351 -14.25 -31.24 7.45
C GLN A 351 -13.35 -32.21 6.66
N ARG A 352 -12.06 -31.86 6.50
CA ARG A 352 -11.07 -32.67 5.79
C ARG A 352 -10.83 -34.03 6.46
N LEU A 353 -10.74 -34.05 7.79
CA LEU A 353 -10.49 -35.28 8.56
C LEU A 353 -11.74 -36.15 8.72
N GLY A 354 -12.94 -35.63 8.42
CA GLY A 354 -14.21 -36.32 8.65
C GLY A 354 -14.51 -36.60 10.13
N ARG A 355 -13.75 -36.00 11.06
CA ARG A 355 -13.89 -36.16 12.52
C ARG A 355 -13.55 -34.86 13.23
N ARG A 356 -13.92 -34.73 14.51
CA ARG A 356 -13.52 -33.61 15.37
C ARG A 356 -12.15 -33.89 16.05
N PRO A 357 -11.05 -33.24 15.61
CA PRO A 357 -9.73 -33.42 16.21
C PRO A 357 -9.64 -32.77 17.60
N SER A 358 -8.83 -33.31 18.52
CA SER A 358 -8.61 -32.68 19.83
C SER A 358 -7.90 -31.33 19.67
N LEU A 359 -8.29 -30.34 20.49
CA LEU A 359 -7.81 -28.96 20.41
C LEU A 359 -7.26 -28.49 21.76
N LEU A 360 -6.09 -27.87 21.76
CA LEU A 360 -5.60 -27.03 22.84
C LEU A 360 -5.37 -25.61 22.32
N PHE A 361 -6.14 -24.65 22.82
CA PHE A 361 -5.92 -23.24 22.58
C PHE A 361 -5.24 -22.61 23.81
N VAL A 362 -4.08 -21.99 23.60
CA VAL A 362 -3.24 -21.44 24.67
C VAL A 362 -3.15 -19.92 24.53
N ALA A 363 -3.38 -19.21 25.63
CA ALA A 363 -3.15 -17.76 25.72
C ALA A 363 -2.72 -17.38 27.14
N HIS A 364 -2.27 -16.14 27.35
CA HIS A 364 -1.74 -15.71 28.64
C HIS A 364 -2.81 -15.17 29.62
N ARG A 365 -3.99 -14.77 29.14
CA ARG A 365 -5.08 -14.15 29.96
C ARG A 365 -6.42 -14.89 29.83
N ARG A 366 -7.21 -14.85 30.91
CA ARG A 366 -8.55 -15.48 30.97
C ARG A 366 -9.53 -14.86 30.00
N GLU A 367 -9.50 -13.55 29.82
CA GLU A 367 -10.40 -12.79 28.94
C GLU A 367 -10.23 -13.23 27.48
N ILE A 368 -8.98 -13.36 27.03
CA ILE A 368 -8.63 -13.81 25.67
C ILE A 368 -9.14 -15.24 25.45
N LEU A 369 -8.94 -16.13 26.43
CA LEU A 369 -9.43 -17.51 26.36
C LEU A 369 -10.96 -17.59 26.27
N ALA A 370 -11.66 -16.79 27.09
CA ALA A 370 -13.12 -16.76 27.07
C ALA A 370 -13.67 -16.20 25.74
N GLN A 371 -13.01 -15.20 25.16
CA GLN A 371 -13.37 -14.65 23.85
C GLN A 371 -13.10 -15.65 22.73
N ALA A 372 -11.96 -16.34 22.76
CA ALA A 372 -11.62 -17.38 21.79
C ALA A 372 -12.63 -18.53 21.83
N LEU A 373 -13.00 -19.00 23.03
CA LEU A 373 -14.02 -20.02 23.22
C LEU A 373 -15.36 -19.62 22.59
N ARG A 374 -15.83 -18.38 22.83
CA ARG A 374 -17.06 -17.85 22.21
C ARG A 374 -16.97 -17.81 20.69
N THR A 375 -15.83 -17.39 20.16
CA THR A 375 -15.58 -17.32 18.71
C THR A 375 -15.68 -18.70 18.06
N TYR A 376 -15.03 -19.71 18.65
CA TYR A 376 -15.10 -21.08 18.16
C TYR A 376 -16.54 -21.64 18.19
N ARG A 377 -17.30 -21.38 19.26
CA ARG A 377 -18.71 -21.79 19.36
C ARG A 377 -19.56 -21.17 18.26
N GLN A 378 -19.33 -19.91 17.92
CA GLN A 378 -20.05 -19.21 16.85
C GLN A 378 -19.68 -19.75 15.45
N VAL A 379 -18.39 -19.89 15.15
CA VAL A 379 -17.90 -20.35 13.83
C VAL A 379 -18.26 -21.80 13.54
N LEU A 380 -18.20 -22.66 14.57
CA LEU A 380 -18.57 -24.07 14.44
C LEU A 380 -20.09 -24.31 14.55
N ALA A 381 -20.85 -23.30 14.98
CA ALA A 381 -22.27 -23.41 15.34
C ALA A 381 -22.56 -24.52 16.37
N VAL A 382 -21.68 -24.66 17.38
CA VAL A 382 -21.78 -25.65 18.47
C VAL A 382 -21.70 -24.92 19.82
N PRO A 383 -22.84 -24.63 20.49
CA PRO A 383 -22.88 -23.81 21.70
C PRO A 383 -22.08 -24.36 22.90
N ASP A 384 -21.92 -25.67 22.95
CA ASP A 384 -21.30 -26.48 24.00
C ASP A 384 -19.86 -26.90 23.65
N PHE A 385 -19.26 -26.35 22.59
CA PHE A 385 -17.87 -26.63 22.23
C PHE A 385 -16.89 -26.05 23.25
N GLY A 386 -15.96 -26.87 23.73
CA GLY A 386 -14.76 -26.46 24.47
C GLY A 386 -14.96 -26.12 25.96
N GLU A 387 -13.88 -26.26 26.73
CA GLU A 387 -13.81 -25.98 28.17
C GLU A 387 -12.69 -24.97 28.50
N LEU A 388 -12.92 -24.12 29.52
CA LEU A 388 -11.89 -23.21 30.05
C LEU A 388 -11.04 -23.89 31.13
N HIS A 389 -9.73 -23.63 31.11
CA HIS A 389 -8.80 -24.05 32.15
C HIS A 389 -7.91 -22.88 32.58
N VAL A 390 -8.44 -22.01 33.46
CA VAL A 390 -7.73 -20.81 33.92
C VAL A 390 -8.27 -20.32 35.26
N GLY A 391 -7.39 -20.02 36.21
CA GLY A 391 -7.79 -19.57 37.55
C GLY A 391 -8.56 -20.66 38.29
N GLU A 392 -9.83 -20.40 38.61
CA GLU A 392 -10.75 -21.35 39.25
C GLU A 392 -11.42 -22.33 38.26
N ASP A 393 -11.43 -22.00 36.96
CA ASP A 393 -12.00 -22.87 35.93
C ASP A 393 -11.12 -24.11 35.72
N ARG A 394 -11.73 -25.30 35.74
CA ARG A 394 -11.05 -26.60 35.60
C ARG A 394 -11.74 -27.48 34.56
N SER A 395 -11.02 -27.79 33.50
CA SER A 395 -11.41 -28.78 32.48
C SER A 395 -11.52 -30.20 33.01
N ARG A 396 -12.49 -30.96 32.49
CA ARG A 396 -12.79 -32.35 32.84
C ARG A 396 -12.44 -33.30 31.71
N ASP A 397 -12.84 -32.97 30.48
CA ASP A 397 -12.78 -33.89 29.35
C ASP A 397 -11.46 -33.83 28.57
N TRP A 398 -10.69 -32.75 28.72
CA TRP A 398 -9.36 -32.55 28.12
C TRP A 398 -9.28 -32.77 26.59
N ARG A 399 -10.40 -32.63 25.88
CA ARG A 399 -10.49 -32.87 24.44
C ARG A 399 -10.46 -31.59 23.60
N HIS A 400 -11.16 -30.54 24.02
CA HIS A 400 -11.14 -29.22 23.40
C HIS A 400 -11.00 -28.18 24.51
N VAL A 401 -9.77 -27.72 24.75
CA VAL A 401 -9.44 -26.96 25.96
C VAL A 401 -8.86 -25.60 25.61
N PHE A 402 -9.29 -24.58 26.33
CA PHE A 402 -8.79 -23.21 26.28
C PHE A 402 -8.09 -22.91 27.60
N ALA A 403 -6.76 -22.98 27.62
CA ALA A 403 -5.97 -22.98 28.85
C ALA A 403 -4.94 -21.84 28.91
N SER A 404 -4.65 -21.36 30.12
CA SER A 404 -3.56 -20.39 30.29
C SER A 404 -2.20 -21.08 30.44
N VAL A 405 -1.15 -20.44 29.94
CA VAL A 405 0.24 -20.93 30.07
C VAL A 405 0.60 -21.22 31.53
N GLN A 406 0.18 -20.33 32.45
CA GLN A 406 0.42 -20.50 33.88
C GLN A 406 -0.30 -21.73 34.44
N SER A 407 -1.56 -21.95 34.05
CA SER A 407 -2.35 -23.08 34.55
C SER A 407 -1.82 -24.42 34.01
N LEU A 408 -1.41 -24.46 32.74
CA LEU A 408 -0.75 -25.63 32.13
C LEU A 408 0.58 -25.94 32.82
N THR A 409 1.39 -24.91 33.10
CA THR A 409 2.68 -25.10 33.80
C THR A 409 2.48 -25.57 35.24
N ALA A 410 1.49 -25.02 35.96
CA ALA A 410 1.20 -25.38 37.35
C ALA A 410 0.70 -26.82 37.50
N MET A 411 -0.01 -27.34 36.49
CA MET A 411 -0.44 -28.74 36.42
C MET A 411 0.72 -29.70 36.10
N GLY A 412 1.73 -29.21 35.39
CA GLY A 412 2.77 -30.03 34.79
C GLY A 412 2.33 -30.52 33.41
N ILE A 413 2.63 -29.75 32.36
CA ILE A 413 2.31 -30.10 30.97
C ILE A 413 2.92 -31.45 30.56
N GLU A 414 4.02 -31.82 31.21
CA GLU A 414 4.75 -33.08 31.03
C GLU A 414 3.92 -34.31 31.40
N SER A 415 2.79 -34.14 32.11
CA SER A 415 1.85 -35.22 32.45
C SER A 415 0.95 -35.65 31.30
N PHE A 416 0.80 -34.81 30.26
CA PHE A 416 0.06 -35.16 29.06
C PHE A 416 0.91 -36.00 28.12
N ASP A 417 0.29 -36.93 27.38
CA ASP A 417 0.94 -37.56 26.25
C ASP A 417 1.33 -36.50 25.20
N PRO A 418 2.54 -36.54 24.62
CA PRO A 418 2.96 -35.58 23.59
C PRO A 418 1.97 -35.44 22.43
N GLU A 419 1.27 -36.51 22.04
CA GLU A 419 0.32 -36.54 20.93
C GLU A 419 -1.15 -36.40 21.37
N HIS A 420 -1.40 -36.06 22.64
CA HIS A 420 -2.76 -35.96 23.21
C HIS A 420 -3.67 -34.99 22.44
N PHE A 421 -3.11 -33.88 21.96
CA PHE A 421 -3.82 -32.87 21.17
C PHE A 421 -3.47 -32.97 19.68
N ASP A 422 -4.46 -33.23 18.82
CA ASP A 422 -4.29 -33.22 17.36
C ASP A 422 -3.94 -31.80 16.87
N VAL A 423 -4.56 -30.77 17.43
CA VAL A 423 -4.39 -29.35 17.05
C VAL A 423 -4.00 -28.53 18.28
N VAL A 424 -2.91 -27.78 18.18
CA VAL A 424 -2.50 -26.81 19.21
C VAL A 424 -2.44 -25.42 18.58
N VAL A 425 -3.16 -24.48 19.16
CA VAL A 425 -3.16 -23.07 18.77
C VAL A 425 -2.59 -22.26 19.91
N ILE A 426 -1.56 -21.45 19.65
CA ILE A 426 -0.92 -20.61 20.67
C ILE A 426 -1.05 -19.15 20.22
N ASP A 427 -1.80 -18.36 20.99
CA ASP A 427 -1.98 -16.93 20.77
C ASP A 427 -0.86 -16.11 21.41
N GLU A 428 -0.59 -14.93 20.86
CA GLU A 428 0.55 -14.07 21.19
C GLU A 428 1.89 -14.84 21.18
N PHE A 429 2.13 -15.57 20.08
CA PHE A 429 3.29 -16.45 19.92
C PHE A 429 4.65 -15.74 20.05
N HIS A 430 4.68 -14.41 19.98
CA HIS A 430 5.91 -13.63 20.22
C HIS A 430 6.52 -13.87 21.61
N HIS A 431 5.77 -14.43 22.57
CA HIS A 431 6.25 -14.87 23.89
C HIS A 431 6.89 -16.27 23.92
N ALA A 432 6.97 -16.98 22.78
CA ALA A 432 7.38 -18.39 22.72
C ALA A 432 8.76 -18.68 23.34
N ALA A 433 9.67 -17.71 23.35
CA ALA A 433 10.99 -17.83 23.96
C ALA A 433 10.98 -17.93 25.50
N ALA A 434 9.90 -17.49 26.14
CA ALA A 434 9.76 -17.60 27.58
C ALA A 434 9.77 -19.07 28.02
N ARG A 435 10.49 -19.37 29.11
CA ARG A 435 10.68 -20.74 29.61
C ARG A 435 9.37 -21.52 29.78
N THR A 436 8.28 -20.83 30.13
CA THR A 436 6.96 -21.42 30.31
C THR A 436 6.29 -21.81 28.98
N TYR A 437 6.37 -20.96 27.94
CA TYR A 437 5.89 -21.30 26.60
C TYR A 437 6.73 -22.42 25.98
N ARG A 438 8.05 -22.31 26.10
CA ARG A 438 9.00 -23.29 25.57
C ARG A 438 8.74 -24.70 26.08
N ARG A 439 8.42 -24.85 27.37
CA ARG A 439 8.02 -26.14 27.95
C ARG A 439 6.80 -26.77 27.26
N ILE A 440 5.81 -25.96 26.88
CA ILE A 440 4.61 -26.44 26.19
C ILE A 440 4.96 -26.86 24.75
N ILE A 441 5.70 -26.01 24.04
CA ILE A 441 6.07 -26.21 22.63
C ILE A 441 7.02 -27.39 22.44
N ASP A 442 7.97 -27.58 23.36
CA ASP A 442 8.95 -28.67 23.30
C ASP A 442 8.35 -30.03 23.68
N HIS A 443 7.36 -30.04 24.58
CA HIS A 443 6.71 -31.28 25.04
C HIS A 443 5.62 -31.78 24.09
N LEU A 444 4.71 -30.90 23.67
CA LEU A 444 3.58 -31.29 22.81
C LEU A 444 4.00 -31.45 21.34
N LYS A 445 3.57 -32.54 20.74
CA LYS A 445 3.80 -32.91 19.34
C LYS A 445 2.47 -33.08 18.58
N PRO A 446 1.71 -32.00 18.39
CA PRO A 446 0.44 -32.06 17.68
C PRO A 446 0.62 -32.35 16.20
N LYS A 447 -0.44 -32.82 15.55
CA LYS A 447 -0.49 -32.96 14.09
C LYS A 447 -0.53 -31.61 13.39
N GLU A 448 -1.12 -30.60 14.02
CA GLU A 448 -1.18 -29.23 13.52
C GLU A 448 -0.83 -28.26 14.66
N LEU A 449 0.23 -27.46 14.48
CA LEU A 449 0.61 -26.38 15.39
C LEU A 449 0.43 -25.05 14.68
N LEU A 450 -0.42 -24.19 15.24
CA LEU A 450 -0.68 -22.85 14.73
C LEU A 450 -0.27 -21.79 15.75
N GLY A 451 0.75 -21.00 15.43
CA GLY A 451 1.09 -19.79 16.18
C GLY A 451 0.31 -18.59 15.65
N LEU A 452 -0.28 -17.79 16.54
CA LEU A 452 -0.93 -16.53 16.18
C LEU A 452 -0.14 -15.38 16.80
N THR A 453 0.23 -14.37 16.02
CA THR A 453 0.85 -13.15 16.57
C THR A 453 0.50 -11.93 15.72
N ALA A 454 0.55 -10.74 16.32
CA ALA A 454 0.52 -9.50 15.54
C ALA A 454 1.92 -9.04 15.10
N THR A 455 2.94 -9.53 15.80
CA THR A 455 4.32 -9.02 15.74
C THR A 455 5.26 -10.20 15.83
N PRO A 456 5.82 -10.69 14.72
CA PRO A 456 6.80 -11.76 14.73
C PRO A 456 8.17 -11.30 15.28
N GLU A 457 8.44 -9.99 15.28
CA GLU A 457 9.66 -9.40 15.83
C GLU A 457 9.69 -9.47 17.36
N ARG A 458 10.79 -9.98 17.92
CA ARG A 458 11.05 -9.96 19.36
C ARG A 458 11.70 -8.65 19.78
N ALA A 459 11.57 -8.32 21.07
CA ALA A 459 12.18 -7.13 21.66
C ALA A 459 13.72 -7.14 21.63
N ASP A 460 14.34 -8.33 21.52
CA ASP A 460 15.79 -8.50 21.36
C ASP A 460 16.26 -8.41 19.91
N GLY A 461 15.36 -8.15 18.96
CA GLY A 461 15.67 -8.01 17.53
C GLY A 461 15.73 -9.34 16.76
N THR A 462 15.47 -10.48 17.41
CA THR A 462 15.33 -11.79 16.76
C THR A 462 13.88 -12.07 16.38
N TRP A 463 13.63 -13.07 15.54
CA TRP A 463 12.27 -13.34 15.05
C TRP A 463 11.76 -14.71 15.52
N VAL A 464 10.49 -14.81 15.94
CA VAL A 464 9.96 -16.09 16.45
C VAL A 464 9.88 -17.17 15.37
N GLN A 465 9.75 -16.80 14.10
CA GLN A 465 9.75 -17.77 13.01
C GLN A 465 11.09 -18.50 12.87
N GLU A 466 12.22 -17.83 13.10
CA GLU A 466 13.55 -18.41 12.95
C GLU A 466 13.77 -19.58 13.92
N GLU A 467 13.22 -19.50 15.13
CA GLU A 467 13.41 -20.51 16.17
C GLU A 467 12.36 -21.64 16.11
N PHE A 468 11.10 -21.32 15.77
CA PHE A 468 9.98 -22.27 15.96
C PHE A 468 9.29 -22.74 14.66
N PHE A 469 9.53 -22.04 13.54
CA PHE A 469 8.81 -22.24 12.28
C PHE A 469 9.74 -22.26 11.06
N ASP A 470 11.00 -22.68 11.26
CA ASP A 470 12.02 -22.80 10.21
C ASP A 470 12.26 -21.50 9.42
N GLY A 471 12.14 -20.34 10.09
CA GLY A 471 12.32 -19.02 9.46
C GLY A 471 11.11 -18.49 8.69
N ARG A 472 9.94 -19.15 8.75
CA ARG A 472 8.80 -18.88 7.87
C ARG A 472 7.56 -18.36 8.58
N ILE A 473 6.82 -17.50 7.88
CA ILE A 473 5.47 -17.06 8.24
C ILE A 473 4.54 -17.64 7.18
N ALA A 474 3.50 -18.37 7.62
CA ALA A 474 2.57 -19.04 6.71
C ALA A 474 1.67 -18.04 5.99
N SER A 475 1.19 -17.02 6.71
CA SER A 475 0.46 -15.90 6.11
C SER A 475 0.65 -14.66 6.97
N GLU A 476 0.70 -13.49 6.33
CA GLU A 476 0.95 -12.21 6.97
C GLU A 476 -0.04 -11.15 6.47
N LEU A 477 -0.78 -10.54 7.40
CA LEU A 477 -1.55 -9.31 7.17
C LEU A 477 -1.00 -8.22 8.08
N ARG A 478 -0.21 -7.32 7.49
CA ARG A 478 0.37 -6.20 8.23
C ARG A 478 -0.68 -5.15 8.51
N LEU A 479 -0.34 -4.22 9.40
CA LEU A 479 -1.24 -3.16 9.83
C LEU A 479 -1.78 -2.34 8.65
N TRP A 480 -0.94 -2.10 7.65
CA TRP A 480 -1.30 -1.29 6.50
C TRP A 480 -2.29 -1.95 5.56
N ASP A 481 -2.08 -3.21 5.24
CA ASP A 481 -3.03 -3.98 4.43
C ASP A 481 -4.40 -4.06 5.14
N ALA A 482 -4.40 -4.10 6.47
CA ALA A 482 -5.62 -4.07 7.27
C ALA A 482 -6.33 -2.71 7.29
N LEU A 483 -5.60 -1.60 7.18
CA LEU A 483 -6.16 -0.26 7.06
C LEU A 483 -6.69 0.00 5.64
N ASP A 484 -5.94 -0.40 4.61
CA ASP A 484 -6.34 -0.30 3.20
C ASP A 484 -7.65 -1.08 2.94
N ALA A 485 -7.79 -2.26 3.55
CA ALA A 485 -8.99 -3.08 3.43
C ALA A 485 -10.16 -2.64 4.35
N ASP A 486 -10.07 -1.45 4.97
CA ASP A 486 -11.09 -0.87 5.86
C ASP A 486 -11.50 -1.78 7.04
N LEU A 487 -10.58 -2.67 7.46
CA LEU A 487 -10.78 -3.61 8.57
C LEU A 487 -10.50 -2.98 9.93
N LEU A 488 -9.73 -1.89 9.94
CA LEU A 488 -9.32 -1.15 11.12
C LEU A 488 -9.79 0.30 11.01
N CYS A 489 -9.97 0.95 12.17
CA CYS A 489 -10.16 2.37 12.24
C CYS A 489 -8.89 3.09 11.74
N PRO A 490 -9.00 4.04 10.80
CA PRO A 490 -7.87 4.87 10.40
C PRO A 490 -7.33 5.70 11.56
N PHE A 491 -6.09 6.18 11.44
CA PHE A 491 -5.43 6.92 12.51
C PHE A 491 -4.80 8.24 12.03
N HIS A 492 -4.83 9.25 12.89
CA HIS A 492 -4.06 10.48 12.74
C HIS A 492 -2.94 10.50 13.78
N TYR A 493 -1.72 10.24 13.32
CA TYR A 493 -0.52 10.27 14.14
C TYR A 493 0.14 11.64 14.10
N PHE A 494 0.36 12.22 15.27
CA PHE A 494 1.05 13.49 15.45
C PHE A 494 2.35 13.26 16.23
N GLY A 495 3.49 13.39 15.55
CA GLY A 495 4.81 13.38 16.18
C GLY A 495 5.18 14.79 16.64
N ILE A 496 5.21 15.00 17.95
CA ILE A 496 5.38 16.29 18.61
C ILE A 496 6.70 16.28 19.37
N ASN A 497 7.62 17.19 19.06
CA ASN A 497 8.84 17.37 19.81
C ASN A 497 8.52 17.99 21.18
N ASP A 498 8.83 17.25 22.24
CA ASP A 498 8.59 17.68 23.63
C ASP A 498 9.84 18.33 24.26
N GLU A 499 10.90 18.53 23.47
CA GLU A 499 12.20 19.13 23.85
C GLU A 499 13.00 18.37 24.92
N THR A 500 12.47 17.28 25.48
CA THR A 500 13.10 16.49 26.54
C THR A 500 14.45 15.94 26.09
N ASP A 501 15.53 16.25 26.80
CA ASP A 501 16.85 15.68 26.50
C ASP A 501 17.02 14.28 27.12
N LEU A 502 17.00 13.25 26.25
CA LEU A 502 17.21 11.85 26.62
C LEU A 502 18.61 11.36 26.23
N THR A 503 19.50 12.24 25.77
CA THR A 503 20.86 11.87 25.35
C THR A 503 21.76 11.50 26.52
N SER A 504 21.51 12.12 27.68
CA SER A 504 22.25 11.93 28.93
C SER A 504 21.75 10.73 29.76
N VAL A 505 20.57 10.19 29.45
CA VAL A 505 19.99 9.06 30.17
C VAL A 505 20.79 7.79 29.88
N LYS A 506 21.02 7.01 30.94
CA LYS A 506 21.78 5.76 30.87
C LYS A 506 21.06 4.75 29.97
N TRP A 507 21.81 4.14 29.05
CA TRP A 507 21.36 3.11 28.12
C TRP A 507 22.01 1.78 28.47
N SER A 508 21.21 0.72 28.66
CA SER A 508 21.74 -0.62 28.95
C SER A 508 20.88 -1.70 28.32
N ARG A 509 21.51 -2.73 27.74
CA ARG A 509 20.82 -3.88 27.13
C ARG A 509 19.73 -3.52 26.10
N GLY A 510 19.90 -2.40 25.38
CA GLY A 510 18.97 -1.99 24.33
C GLY A 510 17.77 -1.16 24.78
N SER A 511 17.70 -0.75 26.05
CA SER A 511 16.66 0.16 26.56
C SER A 511 17.23 1.25 27.48
N TYR A 512 16.42 2.28 27.72
CA TYR A 512 16.73 3.28 28.74
C TYR A 512 16.55 2.72 30.17
N ASP A 513 17.28 3.29 31.13
CA ASP A 513 17.08 3.01 32.56
C ASP A 513 15.74 3.58 33.04
N SER A 514 14.83 2.71 33.49
CA SER A 514 13.46 3.09 33.84
C SER A 514 13.38 4.06 35.03
N THR A 515 14.32 3.96 35.98
CA THR A 515 14.34 4.84 37.16
C THR A 515 14.79 6.24 36.77
N ALA A 516 15.82 6.34 35.92
CA ALA A 516 16.27 7.62 35.39
C ALA A 516 15.21 8.31 34.51
N LEU A 517 14.44 7.54 33.72
CA LEU A 517 13.30 8.09 32.99
C LEU A 517 12.19 8.57 33.93
N ASP A 518 11.87 7.78 34.97
CA ASP A 518 10.86 8.17 35.96
C ASP A 518 11.19 9.50 36.65
N ASP A 519 12.44 9.68 37.09
CA ASP A 519 12.89 10.92 37.73
C ASP A 519 12.89 12.13 36.79
N LEU A 520 13.05 11.90 35.49
CA LEU A 520 13.03 12.96 34.48
C LEU A 520 11.59 13.40 34.14
N PHE A 521 10.66 12.45 34.02
CA PHE A 521 9.30 12.73 33.57
C PHE A 521 8.31 13.03 34.70
N THR A 522 8.47 12.43 35.87
CA THR A 522 7.53 12.60 36.98
C THR A 522 7.72 13.97 37.63
N GLY A 523 6.63 14.74 37.72
CA GLY A 523 6.64 16.06 38.35
C GLY A 523 7.03 17.20 37.39
N ASP A 524 7.27 16.91 36.11
CA ASP A 524 7.48 17.92 35.09
C ASP A 524 6.13 18.52 34.63
N GLU A 525 5.67 19.53 35.37
CA GLU A 525 4.43 20.24 35.03
C GLU A 525 4.50 20.97 33.68
N ALA A 526 5.69 21.40 33.25
CA ALA A 526 5.85 22.08 31.96
C ALA A 526 5.58 21.10 30.81
N ARG A 527 6.15 19.90 30.87
CA ARG A 527 5.86 18.83 29.91
C ARG A 527 4.40 18.37 29.98
N ALA A 528 3.85 18.16 31.18
CA ALA A 528 2.43 17.78 31.33
C ALA A 528 1.48 18.83 30.74
N ARG A 529 1.82 20.13 30.88
CA ARG A 529 1.09 21.23 30.24
C ARG A 529 1.20 21.19 28.72
N LEU A 530 2.38 20.92 28.17
CA LEU A 530 2.59 20.74 26.73
C LEU A 530 1.69 19.61 26.20
N VAL A 531 1.66 18.47 26.90
CA VAL A 531 0.79 17.33 26.56
C VAL A 531 -0.68 17.73 26.54
N PHE A 532 -1.16 18.41 27.58
CA PHE A 532 -2.55 18.87 27.67
C PHE A 532 -2.91 19.87 26.56
N ASN A 533 -2.02 20.81 26.26
CA ASN A 533 -2.24 21.80 25.20
C ASN A 533 -2.31 21.15 23.82
N ALA A 534 -1.43 20.19 23.54
CA ALA A 534 -1.48 19.41 22.31
C ALA A 534 -2.78 18.61 22.20
N LEU A 535 -3.25 18.02 23.30
CA LEU A 535 -4.54 17.35 23.34
C LEU A 535 -5.70 18.31 23.02
N ASN A 536 -5.74 19.48 23.65
CA ASN A 536 -6.77 20.50 23.43
C ASN A 536 -6.77 21.06 22.00
N ASP A 537 -5.59 21.19 21.39
CA ASP A 537 -5.46 21.62 19.99
C ASP A 537 -5.93 20.54 19.01
N LYS A 538 -5.58 19.27 19.26
CA LYS A 538 -5.78 18.16 18.31
C LYS A 538 -7.07 17.36 18.52
N VAL A 539 -7.81 17.54 19.61
CA VAL A 539 -9.05 16.80 19.86
C VAL A 539 -10.27 17.72 19.85
N SER A 540 -11.33 17.26 19.19
CA SER A 540 -12.52 18.07 18.86
C SER A 540 -13.47 18.29 20.02
N ASP A 541 -13.58 17.33 20.93
CA ASP A 541 -14.42 17.44 22.11
C ASP A 541 -13.79 16.66 23.26
N LEU A 542 -13.12 17.37 24.16
CA LEU A 542 -12.47 16.76 25.32
C LEU A 542 -13.48 16.10 26.29
N ALA A 543 -14.75 16.49 26.24
CA ALA A 543 -15.82 15.90 27.03
C ALA A 543 -16.39 14.62 26.41
N ALA A 544 -16.01 14.26 25.19
CA ALA A 544 -16.39 12.98 24.56
C ALA A 544 -15.23 11.98 24.49
N VAL A 545 -13.98 12.42 24.78
CA VAL A 545 -12.78 11.60 24.63
C VAL A 545 -12.82 10.33 25.46
N ARG A 546 -12.39 9.24 24.83
CA ARG A 546 -12.07 7.96 25.47
C ARG A 546 -10.60 7.65 25.20
N GLY A 547 -9.74 8.12 26.09
CA GLY A 547 -8.30 8.16 25.90
C GLY A 547 -7.50 7.16 26.74
N LEU A 548 -6.35 6.74 26.21
CA LEU A 548 -5.33 5.97 26.94
C LEU A 548 -3.99 6.70 26.93
N GLY A 549 -3.33 6.78 28.08
CA GLY A 549 -1.98 7.34 28.21
C GLY A 549 -0.96 6.29 28.65
N PHE A 550 0.13 6.14 27.88
CA PHE A 550 1.20 5.20 28.17
C PHE A 550 2.38 5.91 28.83
N CYS A 551 2.59 5.66 30.12
CA CYS A 551 3.58 6.33 30.96
C CYS A 551 4.85 5.47 31.16
N VAL A 552 5.94 6.11 31.61
CA VAL A 552 7.22 5.43 31.90
C VAL A 552 7.22 4.62 33.20
N SER A 553 6.41 5.00 34.18
CA SER A 553 6.42 4.42 35.53
C SER A 553 5.05 4.59 36.20
N VAL A 554 4.79 3.82 37.26
CA VAL A 554 3.54 3.93 38.03
C VAL A 554 3.40 5.33 38.61
N ARG A 555 4.50 5.88 39.15
CA ARG A 555 4.53 7.24 39.69
C ARG A 555 4.14 8.30 38.66
N HIS A 556 4.64 8.17 37.43
CA HIS A 556 4.30 9.05 36.31
C HIS A 556 2.82 8.91 35.90
N ALA A 557 2.27 7.70 35.88
CA ALA A 557 0.86 7.48 35.55
C ALA A 557 -0.10 8.16 36.54
N HIS A 558 0.18 8.02 37.84
CA HIS A 558 -0.60 8.73 38.89
C HIS A 558 -0.45 10.24 38.76
N PHE A 559 0.76 10.75 38.56
CA PHE A 559 1.01 12.18 38.33
C PHE A 559 0.19 12.75 37.15
N MET A 560 0.17 12.05 36.00
CA MET A 560 -0.59 12.49 34.83
C MET A 560 -2.11 12.44 35.07
N ALA A 561 -2.60 11.41 35.76
CA ALA A 561 -4.01 11.28 36.10
C ALA A 561 -4.47 12.43 37.02
N ASP A 562 -3.68 12.75 38.05
CA ASP A 562 -3.95 13.85 38.97
C ASP A 562 -3.88 15.21 38.26
N PHE A 563 -2.87 15.42 37.41
CA PHE A 563 -2.70 16.65 36.63
C PHE A 563 -3.88 16.90 35.68
N PHE A 564 -4.33 15.87 34.94
CA PHE A 564 -5.47 15.99 34.03
C PHE A 564 -6.78 16.24 34.79
N THR A 565 -6.99 15.54 35.90
CA THR A 565 -8.17 15.72 36.75
C THR A 565 -8.21 17.13 37.35
N GLY A 566 -7.07 17.66 37.79
CA GLY A 566 -6.94 19.04 38.27
C GLY A 566 -7.26 20.11 37.22
N LEU A 567 -7.20 19.77 35.93
CA LEU A 567 -7.56 20.65 34.81
C LEU A 567 -8.98 20.40 34.27
N GLY A 568 -9.79 19.61 34.98
CA GLY A 568 -11.18 19.36 34.64
C GLY A 568 -11.41 18.20 33.66
N LEU A 569 -10.40 17.34 33.44
CA LEU A 569 -10.56 16.09 32.69
C LEU A 569 -10.45 14.88 33.63
N PRO A 570 -11.58 14.31 34.09
CA PRO A 570 -11.58 13.15 34.98
C PRO A 570 -10.71 12.03 34.41
N SER A 571 -9.66 11.66 35.14
CA SER A 571 -8.66 10.68 34.68
C SER A 571 -8.28 9.75 35.82
N LEU A 572 -7.94 8.50 35.51
CA LEU A 572 -7.51 7.50 36.49
C LEU A 572 -6.20 6.84 36.06
N ALA A 573 -5.38 6.47 37.03
CA ALA A 573 -4.22 5.62 36.79
C ALA A 573 -4.55 4.15 37.08
N VAL A 574 -4.03 3.25 36.26
CA VAL A 574 -4.18 1.79 36.43
C VAL A 574 -2.82 1.13 36.29
N ASP A 575 -2.45 0.28 37.25
CA ASP A 575 -1.14 -0.38 37.28
C ASP A 575 -1.25 -1.86 37.68
N GLY A 576 -0.09 -2.54 37.75
CA GLY A 576 0.00 -3.97 38.02
C GLY A 576 -0.53 -4.40 39.39
N SER A 577 -0.62 -3.48 40.35
CA SER A 577 -1.15 -3.72 41.70
C SER A 577 -2.67 -3.53 41.79
N THR A 578 -3.30 -2.93 40.77
CA THR A 578 -4.76 -2.74 40.73
C THR A 578 -5.47 -4.08 40.57
N ASP A 579 -6.36 -4.41 41.50
CA ASP A 579 -7.15 -5.64 41.48
C ASP A 579 -8.11 -5.71 40.28
N ASP A 580 -8.51 -6.92 39.91
CA ASP A 580 -9.34 -7.18 38.73
C ASP A 580 -10.71 -6.49 38.76
N ALA A 581 -11.32 -6.32 39.94
CA ALA A 581 -12.62 -5.68 40.06
C ALA A 581 -12.50 -4.17 39.82
N SER A 582 -11.52 -3.53 40.46
CA SER A 582 -11.19 -2.11 40.27
C SER A 582 -10.77 -1.81 38.83
N ARG A 583 -9.98 -2.70 38.20
CA ARG A 583 -9.62 -2.58 36.79
C ARG A 583 -10.83 -2.64 35.87
N LYS A 584 -11.73 -3.59 36.08
CA LYS A 584 -12.99 -3.69 35.30
C LYS A 584 -13.88 -2.47 35.52
N ALA A 585 -13.90 -1.90 36.73
CA ALA A 585 -14.62 -0.67 37.01
C ALA A 585 -14.02 0.51 36.25
N ALA A 586 -12.70 0.70 36.26
CA ALA A 586 -12.02 1.76 35.51
C ALA A 586 -12.27 1.68 33.99
N LEU A 587 -12.26 0.47 33.42
CA LEU A 587 -12.56 0.27 32.00
C LEU A 587 -14.02 0.58 31.66
N ARG A 588 -14.96 0.24 32.55
CA ARG A 588 -16.37 0.62 32.39
C ARG A 588 -16.55 2.13 32.50
N ALA A 589 -15.91 2.76 33.47
CA ALA A 589 -15.94 4.21 33.64
C ALA A 589 -15.40 4.96 32.41
N LEU A 590 -14.35 4.44 31.76
CA LEU A 590 -13.86 4.99 30.49
C LEU A 590 -14.88 4.81 29.35
N ARG A 591 -15.46 3.61 29.22
CA ARG A 591 -16.44 3.31 28.16
C ARG A 591 -17.70 4.18 28.30
N ASP A 592 -18.21 4.28 29.53
CA ASP A 592 -19.44 4.99 29.87
C ASP A 592 -19.23 6.52 29.95
N GLY A 593 -17.97 6.99 29.84
CA GLY A 593 -17.61 8.41 29.78
C GLY A 593 -17.57 9.12 31.14
N GLU A 594 -17.56 8.37 32.25
CA GLU A 594 -17.34 8.93 33.59
C GLU A 594 -15.89 9.40 33.76
N VAL A 595 -14.96 8.70 33.10
CA VAL A 595 -13.54 9.03 33.03
C VAL A 595 -13.15 9.22 31.57
N ARG A 596 -12.31 10.22 31.29
CA ARG A 596 -11.84 10.56 29.93
C ARG A 596 -10.52 9.90 29.58
N PHE A 597 -9.64 9.71 30.55
CA PHE A 597 -8.33 9.08 30.33
C PHE A 597 -8.02 8.02 31.37
N LEU A 598 -7.47 6.90 30.88
CA LEU A 598 -6.74 5.94 31.73
C LEU A 598 -5.25 6.02 31.44
N PHE A 599 -4.46 6.35 32.46
CA PHE A 599 -3.00 6.33 32.39
C PHE A 599 -2.47 5.00 32.93
N ALA A 600 -1.55 4.36 32.22
CA ALA A 600 -1.02 3.07 32.64
C ALA A 600 0.43 2.83 32.21
N VAL A 601 0.99 1.78 32.81
CA VAL A 601 2.37 1.32 32.62
C VAL A 601 2.31 -0.17 32.38
N ASP A 602 2.65 -0.60 31.16
CA ASP A 602 2.74 -1.99 30.72
C ASP A 602 1.46 -2.86 30.85
N LEU A 603 0.42 -2.39 31.54
CA LEU A 603 -0.81 -3.11 31.83
C LEU A 603 -1.70 -3.32 30.59
N PHE A 604 -1.70 -2.32 29.71
CA PHE A 604 -2.53 -2.24 28.50
C PHE A 604 -1.79 -2.64 27.21
N ASN A 605 -0.53 -3.09 27.32
CA ASN A 605 0.20 -3.58 26.15
C ASN A 605 -0.49 -4.84 25.57
N GLU A 606 -1.14 -5.66 26.41
CA GLU A 606 -1.84 -6.89 26.00
C GLU A 606 -3.22 -7.02 26.66
N GLY A 607 -4.21 -7.61 25.97
CA GLY A 607 -5.49 -8.04 26.57
C GLY A 607 -6.48 -6.96 27.02
N LEU A 608 -6.37 -5.71 26.55
CA LEU A 608 -7.37 -4.67 26.77
C LEU A 608 -8.48 -4.75 25.71
N ASP A 609 -9.75 -4.82 26.14
CA ASP A 609 -10.93 -4.87 25.26
C ASP A 609 -11.83 -3.64 25.47
N VAL A 610 -11.37 -2.47 25.00
CA VAL A 610 -12.18 -1.25 24.91
C VAL A 610 -12.12 -0.74 23.46
N PRO A 611 -13.01 -1.23 22.58
CA PRO A 611 -13.03 -0.83 21.17
C PRO A 611 -13.24 0.68 20.97
N ASP A 612 -13.90 1.35 21.91
CA ASP A 612 -14.30 2.76 21.81
C ASP A 612 -13.16 3.77 22.07
N VAL A 613 -11.93 3.31 22.32
CA VAL A 613 -10.79 4.21 22.51
C VAL A 613 -10.51 4.97 21.21
N ASP A 614 -10.55 6.30 21.29
CA ASP A 614 -10.40 7.24 20.18
C ASP A 614 -9.12 8.08 20.24
N THR A 615 -8.42 8.07 21.38
CA THR A 615 -7.25 8.91 21.61
C THR A 615 -6.13 8.16 22.34
N LEU A 616 -4.91 8.18 21.83
CA LEU A 616 -3.72 7.62 22.48
C LEU A 616 -2.68 8.71 22.76
N LEU A 617 -2.16 8.73 23.98
CA LEU A 617 -1.02 9.55 24.38
C LEU A 617 0.19 8.65 24.61
N LEU A 618 1.19 8.74 23.73
CA LEU A 618 2.45 8.03 23.89
C LEU A 618 3.41 8.95 24.64
N LEU A 619 3.50 8.77 25.96
CA LEU A 619 4.24 9.66 26.86
C LEU A 619 5.60 9.11 27.28
N ARG A 620 6.00 7.97 26.70
CA ARG A 620 7.26 7.28 26.98
C ARG A 620 8.04 6.99 25.70
N PRO A 621 9.38 6.97 25.77
CA PRO A 621 10.19 6.31 24.76
C PRO A 621 9.71 4.86 24.57
N THR A 622 9.44 4.49 23.33
CA THR A 622 8.99 3.13 22.98
C THR A 622 10.04 2.55 22.05
N GLU A 623 11.03 1.87 22.62
CA GLU A 623 12.19 1.33 21.88
C GLU A 623 11.77 0.22 20.91
N SER A 624 10.78 -0.58 21.30
CA SER A 624 10.31 -1.74 20.55
C SER A 624 9.18 -1.36 19.58
N ALA A 625 9.40 -1.62 18.29
CA ALA A 625 8.35 -1.49 17.26
C ALA A 625 7.14 -2.39 17.57
N THR A 626 7.38 -3.56 18.16
CA THR A 626 6.34 -4.50 18.62
C THR A 626 5.42 -3.85 19.65
N VAL A 627 5.98 -3.27 20.71
CA VAL A 627 5.20 -2.59 21.75
C VAL A 627 4.44 -1.40 21.17
N PHE A 628 5.07 -0.63 20.28
CA PHE A 628 4.42 0.48 19.59
C PHE A 628 3.17 0.05 18.79
N LEU A 629 3.29 -1.00 17.97
CA LEU A 629 2.17 -1.53 17.19
C LEU A 629 1.08 -2.14 18.07
N GLN A 630 1.44 -2.79 19.18
CA GLN A 630 0.48 -3.32 20.15
C GLN A 630 -0.34 -2.22 20.81
N GLN A 631 0.32 -1.12 21.23
CA GLN A 631 -0.33 0.05 21.82
C GLN A 631 -1.25 0.74 20.82
N LEU A 632 -0.77 0.99 19.60
CA LEU A 632 -1.55 1.56 18.51
C LEU A 632 -2.78 0.69 18.21
N GLY A 633 -2.58 -0.62 18.11
CA GLY A 633 -3.59 -1.64 17.88
C GLY A 633 -4.79 -1.65 18.84
N ARG A 634 -4.65 -1.05 20.04
CA ARG A 634 -5.77 -0.91 20.99
C ARG A 634 -6.78 0.13 20.51
N GLY A 635 -6.29 1.22 19.92
CA GLY A 635 -7.12 2.29 19.37
C GLY A 635 -7.64 2.01 17.96
N LEU A 636 -7.04 1.08 17.22
CA LEU A 636 -7.39 0.83 15.81
C LEU A 636 -8.62 -0.04 15.59
N ARG A 637 -9.26 -0.55 16.65
CA ARG A 637 -10.51 -1.32 16.50
C ARG A 637 -11.62 -0.43 15.97
N ARG A 638 -12.49 -0.92 15.10
CA ARG A 638 -13.58 -0.12 14.53
C ARG A 638 -14.83 -0.15 15.41
N THR A 639 -15.49 0.99 15.59
CA THR A 639 -16.82 1.10 16.21
C THR A 639 -17.68 2.13 15.46
N PRO A 640 -19.02 2.04 15.49
CA PRO A 640 -19.89 2.95 14.74
C PRO A 640 -19.72 4.44 15.11
N GLU A 641 -19.34 4.72 16.36
CA GLU A 641 -19.16 6.08 16.88
C GLU A 641 -17.76 6.64 16.61
N LYS A 642 -16.78 5.79 16.28
CA LYS A 642 -15.37 6.19 16.13
C LYS A 642 -14.98 6.31 14.67
N GLU A 643 -14.87 7.56 14.21
CA GLU A 643 -14.42 7.85 12.83
C GLU A 643 -12.91 7.71 12.64
N VAL A 644 -12.09 8.06 13.64
CA VAL A 644 -10.62 8.08 13.55
C VAL A 644 -9.96 7.93 14.92
N LEU A 645 -8.80 7.28 14.96
CA LEU A 645 -7.92 7.22 16.13
C LEU A 645 -6.94 8.40 16.13
N THR A 646 -6.98 9.28 17.13
CA THR A 646 -5.97 10.34 17.30
C THR A 646 -4.80 9.82 18.15
N VAL A 647 -3.57 9.90 17.64
CA VAL A 647 -2.36 9.46 18.33
C VAL A 647 -1.41 10.63 18.50
N LEU A 648 -1.10 10.98 19.74
CA LEU A 648 -0.14 12.03 20.08
C LEU A 648 1.12 11.36 20.63
N ASP A 649 2.22 11.41 19.87
CA ASP A 649 3.53 10.86 20.25
C ASP A 649 4.48 11.99 20.60
N PHE A 650 4.89 12.04 21.86
CA PHE A 650 5.79 13.06 22.40
C PHE A 650 7.24 12.57 22.31
N VAL A 651 7.97 13.15 21.35
CA VAL A 651 9.29 12.70 20.91
C VAL A 651 10.39 13.61 21.49
N GLY A 652 11.21 13.04 22.36
CA GLY A 652 12.38 13.71 22.93
C GLY A 652 13.63 13.66 22.04
N GLN A 653 14.74 14.20 22.55
CA GLN A 653 16.06 14.12 21.93
C GLN A 653 16.72 12.80 22.34
N HIS A 654 16.61 11.80 21.48
CA HIS A 654 17.14 10.46 21.77
C HIS A 654 18.63 10.30 21.44
N ARG A 655 19.24 9.27 22.02
CA ARG A 655 20.61 8.82 21.69
C ARG A 655 20.67 8.21 20.28
N LYS A 656 21.87 8.10 19.70
CA LYS A 656 22.07 7.52 18.34
C LYS A 656 21.72 6.03 18.26
N GLU A 657 21.74 5.35 19.40
CA GLU A 657 21.40 3.94 19.55
C GLU A 657 19.89 3.68 19.47
N TYR A 658 19.06 4.70 19.74
CA TYR A 658 17.60 4.60 19.66
C TYR A 658 17.14 4.58 18.20
N ARG A 659 16.36 3.56 17.83
CA ARG A 659 15.92 3.31 16.44
C ARG A 659 14.51 3.84 16.21
N PHE A 660 14.36 5.15 16.02
CA PHE A 660 13.05 5.75 15.80
C PHE A 660 12.45 5.34 14.46
N ALA A 661 13.28 5.23 13.42
CA ALA A 661 12.86 4.85 12.07
C ALA A 661 12.19 3.46 11.98
N ASN A 662 12.52 2.54 12.89
CA ASN A 662 11.94 1.19 12.91
C ASN A 662 10.43 1.23 13.19
N ARG A 663 9.95 2.19 14.00
CA ARG A 663 8.51 2.35 14.28
C ARG A 663 7.74 2.69 13.01
N PHE A 664 8.24 3.61 12.20
CA PHE A 664 7.61 3.97 10.92
C PHE A 664 7.79 2.91 9.85
N GLN A 665 8.86 2.13 9.85
CA GLN A 665 8.98 0.96 8.97
C GLN A 665 7.95 -0.12 9.33
N ALA A 666 7.81 -0.42 10.63
CA ALA A 666 6.84 -1.40 11.11
C ALA A 666 5.40 -0.90 10.94
N LEU A 667 5.18 0.41 11.09
CA LEU A 667 3.93 1.07 10.73
C LEU A 667 3.71 0.87 9.23
N THR A 668 4.52 1.50 8.37
CA THR A 668 4.27 1.65 6.92
C THR A 668 4.53 0.45 6.02
N GLY A 669 5.33 -0.51 6.47
CA GLY A 669 5.87 -1.55 5.60
C GLY A 669 6.82 -1.04 4.51
N PHE A 670 7.12 0.27 4.47
CA PHE A 670 7.99 0.83 3.46
C PHE A 670 9.45 0.43 3.69
N SER A 671 10.12 0.10 2.60
CA SER A 671 11.58 -0.01 2.58
C SER A 671 12.18 1.31 3.06
N ARG A 672 13.37 1.27 3.67
CA ARG A 672 14.05 2.48 4.20
C ARG A 672 14.15 3.60 3.17
N GLY A 673 14.43 3.25 1.91
CA GLY A 673 14.62 4.22 0.82
C GLY A 673 13.31 4.88 0.43
N ARG A 674 12.22 4.12 0.39
CA ARG A 674 10.87 4.63 0.19
C ARG A 674 10.44 5.50 1.36
N LEU A 675 10.70 5.07 2.60
CA LEU A 675 10.38 5.83 3.80
C LEU A 675 11.07 7.21 3.82
N ASP A 676 12.34 7.33 3.40
CA ASP A 676 13.02 8.64 3.29
C ASP A 676 12.31 9.60 2.31
N ARG A 677 11.85 9.11 1.15
CA ARG A 677 11.06 9.93 0.21
C ARG A 677 9.70 10.29 0.79
N GLN A 678 8.98 9.31 1.34
CA GLN A 678 7.67 9.51 1.94
C GLN A 678 7.73 10.52 3.09
N VAL A 679 8.72 10.44 3.98
CA VAL A 679 8.89 11.42 5.06
C VAL A 679 9.18 12.81 4.50
N LYS A 680 9.99 12.96 3.44
CA LYS A 680 10.25 14.26 2.80
C LYS A 680 8.97 14.90 2.23
N ASP A 681 8.14 14.08 1.61
CA ASP A 681 6.92 14.51 0.92
C ASP A 681 5.67 14.51 1.82
N ASP A 682 5.85 14.39 3.15
CA ASP A 682 4.78 14.39 4.15
C ASP A 682 3.77 13.23 4.01
N PHE A 683 4.30 12.03 3.70
CA PHE A 683 3.59 10.76 3.57
C PHE A 683 2.39 10.82 2.60
N PRO A 684 2.60 11.07 1.30
CA PRO A 684 1.50 11.22 0.33
C PRO A 684 0.76 9.92 0.04
N LEU A 685 1.34 8.75 0.34
CA LEU A 685 0.79 7.42 0.00
C LEU A 685 0.31 6.65 1.24
N LEU A 686 -0.29 7.33 2.23
CA LEU A 686 -0.92 6.66 3.39
C LEU A 686 -2.24 5.98 3.02
N PRO A 687 -2.71 4.98 3.79
CA PRO A 687 -4.01 4.37 3.58
C PRO A 687 -5.11 5.43 3.66
N PRO A 688 -6.23 5.25 2.94
CA PRO A 688 -7.36 6.15 3.00
C PRO A 688 -7.73 6.49 4.46
N GLY A 689 -7.78 7.79 4.76
CA GLY A 689 -8.16 8.31 6.08
C GLY A 689 -7.11 8.34 7.17
N SER A 690 -5.92 7.79 6.92
CA SER A 690 -4.82 7.86 7.87
C SER A 690 -3.90 9.04 7.55
N GLN A 691 -3.34 9.66 8.59
CA GLN A 691 -2.45 10.81 8.46
C GLN A 691 -1.25 10.66 9.40
N VAL A 692 -0.07 11.02 8.93
CA VAL A 692 1.13 11.14 9.76
C VAL A 692 1.63 12.58 9.63
N VAL A 693 1.51 13.35 10.71
CA VAL A 693 2.00 14.72 10.79
C VAL A 693 3.15 14.76 11.78
N LEU A 694 4.34 15.05 11.28
CA LEU A 694 5.53 15.26 12.10
C LEU A 694 5.83 16.75 12.16
N ASP A 695 6.15 17.27 13.33
CA ASP A 695 6.71 18.61 13.39
C ASP A 695 8.08 18.68 12.70
N ARG A 696 8.56 19.91 12.46
CA ARG A 696 9.80 20.14 11.71
C ARG A 696 11.00 19.43 12.35
N VAL A 697 11.15 19.52 13.67
CA VAL A 697 12.32 18.98 14.38
C VAL A 697 12.31 17.45 14.35
N THR A 698 11.15 16.85 14.57
CA THR A 698 10.92 15.40 14.54
C THR A 698 11.15 14.84 13.14
N LYS A 699 10.64 15.53 12.10
CA LYS A 699 10.86 15.20 10.69
C LYS A 699 12.34 15.23 10.32
N ASP A 700 13.04 16.31 10.67
CA ASP A 700 14.47 16.47 10.35
C ASP A 700 15.33 15.39 11.03
N ARG A 701 15.02 15.05 12.29
CA ARG A 701 15.70 13.96 13.02
C ARG A 701 15.48 12.60 12.37
N LEU A 702 14.24 12.28 12.01
CA LEU A 702 13.90 11.03 11.32
C LEU A 702 14.63 10.92 9.97
N LEU A 703 14.68 12.00 9.18
CA LEU A 703 15.42 12.03 7.92
C LEU A 703 16.94 11.88 8.10
N ALA A 704 17.51 12.46 9.15
CA ALA A 704 18.93 12.31 9.46
C ALA A 704 19.26 10.85 9.83
N GLU A 705 18.43 10.19 10.62
CA GLU A 705 18.56 8.77 10.96
C GLU A 705 18.46 7.88 9.70
N LEU A 706 17.44 8.08 8.87
CA LEU A 706 17.24 7.30 7.64
C LEU A 706 18.42 7.44 6.68
N LYS A 707 18.97 8.65 6.50
CA LYS A 707 20.15 8.89 5.64
C LYS A 707 21.40 8.19 6.12
N LEU A 708 21.66 8.17 7.43
CA LEU A 708 22.82 7.45 8.00
C LEU A 708 22.79 5.96 7.67
N HIS A 709 21.59 5.36 7.62
CA HIS A 709 21.42 3.93 7.38
C HIS A 709 21.23 3.54 5.90
N LEU A 710 20.71 4.46 5.06
CA LEU A 710 20.61 4.26 3.61
C LEU A 710 21.97 4.32 2.91
N GLY A 711 22.94 5.02 3.50
CA GLY A 711 24.29 5.19 2.99
C GLY A 711 25.26 4.05 3.32
N ALA A 712 24.84 2.79 3.27
CA ALA A 712 25.77 1.66 3.43
C ALA A 712 26.76 1.62 2.26
N THR A 713 27.89 2.32 2.43
CA THR A 713 28.99 2.31 1.48
C THR A 713 29.58 0.91 1.39
N VAL A 714 30.31 0.64 0.30
CA VAL A 714 31.14 -0.58 0.21
C VAL A 714 31.96 -0.75 1.49
N ASN A 715 32.58 0.32 2.00
CA ASN A 715 33.45 0.24 3.16
C ASN A 715 32.69 -0.18 4.42
N THR A 716 31.46 0.30 4.60
CA THR A 716 30.59 -0.08 5.71
C THR A 716 30.23 -1.57 5.64
N LEU A 717 29.77 -2.04 4.47
CA LEU A 717 29.43 -3.46 4.27
C LEU A 717 30.66 -4.36 4.46
N THR A 718 31.81 -3.96 3.92
CA THR A 718 33.06 -4.70 4.07
C THR A 718 33.50 -4.80 5.54
N GLN A 719 33.35 -3.72 6.32
CA GLN A 719 33.66 -3.74 7.76
C GLN A 719 32.69 -4.63 8.53
N GLU A 720 31.40 -4.56 8.23
CA GLU A 720 30.38 -5.43 8.86
C GLU A 720 30.61 -6.91 8.54
N ILE A 721 30.88 -7.24 7.27
CA ILE A 721 31.20 -8.62 6.86
C ILE A 721 32.46 -9.10 7.57
N ARG A 722 33.49 -8.24 7.66
CA ARG A 722 34.72 -8.56 8.39
C ARG A 722 34.47 -8.77 9.89
N SER A 723 33.55 -8.02 10.51
CA SER A 723 33.23 -8.17 11.94
C SER A 723 32.41 -9.41 12.23
N CYS A 724 31.47 -9.77 11.34
CA CYS A 724 30.68 -11.01 11.47
C CYS A 724 31.57 -12.25 11.19
N ALA A 725 32.59 -12.11 10.34
CA ALA A 725 33.47 -13.17 9.88
C ALA A 725 32.74 -14.34 9.18
N GLU A 726 31.49 -14.12 8.76
CA GLU A 726 30.65 -15.08 8.05
C GLU A 726 30.97 -15.09 6.55
N ARG A 727 31.04 -16.30 5.96
CA ARG A 727 31.35 -16.54 4.55
C ARG A 727 30.12 -16.95 3.73
N SER A 728 29.10 -17.50 4.38
CA SER A 728 27.81 -17.78 3.75
C SER A 728 27.04 -16.48 3.55
N LEU A 729 26.52 -16.27 2.34
CA LEU A 729 25.59 -15.19 2.05
C LEU A 729 24.34 -15.31 2.94
N ILE A 730 23.77 -16.51 3.03
CA ILE A 730 22.55 -16.75 3.81
C ILE A 730 22.83 -16.53 5.31
N GLY A 731 23.95 -17.05 5.82
CA GLY A 731 24.38 -16.84 7.20
C GLY A 731 24.55 -15.36 7.53
N TYR A 732 25.20 -14.59 6.64
CA TYR A 732 25.40 -13.16 6.84
C TYR A 732 24.07 -12.38 6.81
N LEU A 733 23.16 -12.71 5.90
CA LEU A 733 21.84 -12.06 5.85
C LEU A 733 21.02 -12.31 7.11
N ALA A 734 21.11 -13.53 7.67
CA ALA A 734 20.47 -13.88 8.94
C ALA A 734 21.07 -13.09 10.12
N GLU A 735 22.41 -13.02 10.22
CA GLU A 735 23.09 -12.34 11.33
C GLU A 735 22.97 -10.80 11.26
N SER A 736 23.02 -10.23 10.06
CA SER A 736 22.99 -8.77 9.87
C SER A 736 21.58 -8.18 9.78
N GLY A 737 20.56 -9.02 9.56
CA GLY A 737 19.18 -8.58 9.31
C GLY A 737 19.03 -7.72 8.06
N ARG A 738 19.98 -7.78 7.11
CA ARG A 738 19.92 -7.03 5.85
C ARG A 738 19.08 -7.75 4.81
N GLU A 739 18.52 -6.98 3.88
CA GLU A 739 17.90 -7.55 2.69
C GLU A 739 18.96 -7.89 1.63
N ILE A 740 18.76 -8.99 0.91
CA ILE A 740 19.69 -9.41 -0.16
C ILE A 740 19.90 -8.31 -1.21
N GLY A 741 18.86 -7.53 -1.51
CA GLY A 741 18.90 -6.44 -2.47
C GLY A 741 19.93 -5.35 -2.13
N ASP A 742 20.18 -5.09 -0.84
CA ASP A 742 21.14 -4.08 -0.41
C ASP A 742 22.59 -4.45 -0.81
N LEU A 743 22.90 -5.76 -0.80
CA LEU A 743 24.22 -6.28 -1.17
C LEU A 743 24.50 -6.18 -2.68
N TYR A 744 23.48 -6.32 -3.52
CA TYR A 744 23.62 -6.35 -4.98
C TYR A 744 23.42 -4.99 -5.69
N ARG A 745 23.23 -3.91 -4.92
CA ARG A 745 23.18 -2.53 -5.46
C ARG A 745 24.53 -2.07 -6.02
N ASN A 746 24.51 -1.12 -6.95
CA ASN A 746 25.70 -0.44 -7.49
C ASN A 746 26.80 -1.37 -8.02
N ARG A 747 26.42 -2.45 -8.72
CA ARG A 747 27.34 -3.45 -9.33
C ARG A 747 28.14 -4.29 -8.31
N ARG A 748 27.73 -4.30 -7.04
CA ARG A 748 28.30 -5.15 -5.99
C ARG A 748 27.73 -6.57 -6.09
N TYR A 749 28.48 -7.54 -5.59
CA TYR A 749 28.11 -8.96 -5.52
C TYR A 749 28.89 -9.64 -4.37
N TRP A 750 28.38 -10.73 -3.83
CA TRP A 750 28.81 -11.29 -2.54
C TRP A 750 30.29 -11.68 -2.52
N THR A 751 30.75 -12.43 -3.53
CA THR A 751 32.17 -12.83 -3.63
C THR A 751 33.11 -11.64 -3.68
N SER A 752 32.75 -10.53 -4.36
CA SER A 752 33.58 -9.31 -4.34
C SER A 752 33.67 -8.66 -2.95
N LEU A 753 32.61 -8.74 -2.15
CA LEU A 753 32.58 -8.19 -0.80
C LEU A 753 33.40 -9.05 0.17
N LEU A 754 33.35 -10.38 0.04
CA LEU A 754 34.19 -11.30 0.81
C LEU A 754 35.69 -11.09 0.54
N ARG A 755 36.08 -10.90 -0.73
CA ARG A 755 37.47 -10.55 -1.09
C ARG A 755 37.89 -9.23 -0.45
N ARG A 756 37.06 -8.18 -0.57
CA ARG A 756 37.32 -6.87 0.09
C ARG A 756 37.39 -6.97 1.62
N ALA A 757 36.63 -7.88 2.22
CA ALA A 757 36.63 -8.13 3.67
C ALA A 757 37.89 -8.88 4.13
N GLY A 758 38.65 -9.51 3.21
CA GLY A 758 39.80 -10.36 3.52
C GLY A 758 39.41 -11.77 3.95
N LEU A 759 38.18 -12.20 3.66
CA LEU A 759 37.66 -13.53 3.99
C LEU A 759 37.84 -14.55 2.84
N MET A 760 38.33 -14.08 1.69
CA MET A 760 38.59 -14.85 0.46
C MET A 760 39.88 -14.31 -0.21
N PRO A 761 40.65 -15.12 -0.96
CA PRO A 761 41.88 -14.65 -1.63
C PRO A 761 41.66 -13.44 -2.54
N ASP A 762 42.69 -12.60 -2.76
CA ASP A 762 42.52 -11.29 -3.43
C ASP A 762 42.29 -11.36 -4.96
N SER A 763 42.67 -12.44 -5.65
CA SER A 763 42.61 -12.53 -7.12
C SER A 763 41.32 -13.20 -7.62
N GLY A 764 40.34 -12.41 -8.03
CA GLY A 764 39.23 -12.85 -8.90
C GLY A 764 39.62 -12.77 -10.38
N SER A 765 38.99 -13.56 -11.24
CA SER A 765 39.22 -13.47 -12.69
C SER A 765 38.49 -12.26 -13.29
N PRO A 766 38.92 -11.73 -14.45
CA PRO A 766 38.15 -10.70 -15.17
C PRO A 766 36.73 -11.16 -15.56
N LEU A 767 36.55 -12.48 -15.75
CA LEU A 767 35.26 -13.08 -16.06
C LEU A 767 34.34 -13.11 -14.82
N GLU A 768 34.88 -13.41 -13.63
CA GLU A 768 34.16 -13.30 -12.35
C GLU A 768 33.58 -11.90 -12.16
N GLU A 769 34.35 -10.84 -12.44
CA GLU A 769 33.85 -9.47 -12.29
C GLU A 769 32.69 -9.14 -13.25
N LEU A 770 32.76 -9.62 -14.48
CA LEU A 770 31.72 -9.39 -15.48
C LEU A 770 30.43 -10.16 -15.12
N LEU A 771 30.57 -11.44 -14.76
CA LEU A 771 29.44 -12.32 -14.43
C LEU A 771 28.86 -12.03 -13.04
N GLY A 772 29.69 -11.68 -12.06
CA GLY A 772 29.30 -11.30 -10.70
C GLY A 772 28.28 -10.17 -10.66
N ARG A 773 28.48 -9.15 -11.51
CA ARG A 773 27.53 -8.03 -11.67
C ARG A 773 26.16 -8.46 -12.21
N ARG A 774 26.07 -9.64 -12.82
CA ARG A 774 24.84 -10.22 -13.38
C ARG A 774 24.15 -11.22 -12.46
N VAL A 775 24.78 -11.69 -11.37
CA VAL A 775 24.14 -12.56 -10.36
C VAL A 775 22.82 -11.97 -9.85
N ARG A 776 22.76 -10.64 -9.74
CA ARG A 776 21.52 -9.93 -9.37
C ARG A 776 20.31 -10.26 -10.24
N ALA A 777 20.52 -10.69 -11.48
CA ALA A 777 19.46 -11.09 -12.41
C ALA A 777 18.80 -12.43 -12.03
N LEU A 778 19.26 -13.09 -10.97
CA LEU A 778 18.69 -14.32 -10.44
C LEU A 778 17.98 -14.11 -9.09
N LEU A 779 18.01 -12.89 -8.53
CA LEU A 779 17.41 -12.60 -7.22
C LEU A 779 15.89 -12.79 -7.18
N HIS A 780 15.23 -12.72 -8.34
CA HIS A 780 13.78 -12.92 -8.46
C HIS A 780 13.39 -14.39 -8.66
N VAL A 781 14.34 -15.31 -8.78
CA VAL A 781 14.04 -16.74 -9.01
C VAL A 781 13.38 -17.32 -7.77
N ASP A 782 12.08 -17.58 -7.87
CA ASP A 782 11.20 -18.00 -6.77
C ASP A 782 10.51 -19.34 -7.01
N ASP A 783 10.82 -20.05 -8.10
CA ASP A 783 10.28 -21.38 -8.38
C ASP A 783 11.35 -22.47 -8.27
N ARG A 784 10.96 -23.58 -7.63
CA ARG A 784 11.84 -24.68 -7.29
C ARG A 784 12.37 -25.42 -8.53
N ARG A 785 11.53 -25.62 -9.54
CA ARG A 785 11.89 -26.39 -10.75
C ARG A 785 13.04 -25.72 -11.50
N ARG A 786 12.97 -24.40 -11.71
CA ARG A 786 14.02 -23.60 -12.35
C ARG A 786 15.28 -23.55 -11.48
N ALA A 787 15.15 -23.29 -10.18
CA ALA A 787 16.30 -23.23 -9.28
C ALA A 787 17.08 -24.56 -9.25
N GLU A 788 16.39 -25.69 -9.10
CA GLU A 788 17.03 -27.01 -9.14
C GLU A 788 17.67 -27.30 -10.50
N ALA A 789 17.04 -26.89 -11.61
CA ALA A 789 17.64 -27.00 -12.94
C ALA A 789 18.91 -26.16 -13.08
N TYR A 790 18.91 -24.91 -12.61
CA TYR A 790 20.10 -24.05 -12.61
C TYR A 790 21.21 -24.64 -11.74
N VAL A 791 20.90 -25.15 -10.55
CA VAL A 791 21.88 -25.82 -9.67
C VAL A 791 22.51 -27.03 -10.38
N ARG A 792 21.72 -27.88 -11.05
CA ARG A 792 22.23 -29.00 -11.86
C ARG A 792 23.08 -28.53 -13.03
N LEU A 793 22.70 -27.46 -13.72
CA LEU A 793 23.46 -26.92 -14.85
C LEU A 793 24.79 -26.29 -14.41
N LEU A 794 24.89 -25.83 -13.16
CA LEU A 794 26.08 -25.23 -12.55
C LEU A 794 26.96 -26.21 -11.75
N SER A 795 26.59 -27.49 -11.68
CA SER A 795 27.48 -28.50 -11.07
C SER A 795 28.70 -28.76 -11.97
N ALA A 796 29.83 -29.17 -11.37
CA ALA A 796 31.05 -29.48 -12.11
C ALA A 796 30.79 -30.51 -13.23
N ASP A 797 30.00 -31.56 -12.93
CA ASP A 797 29.57 -32.59 -13.87
C ASP A 797 28.17 -32.31 -14.47
N GLY A 798 27.80 -31.03 -14.60
CA GLY A 798 26.49 -30.64 -15.10
C GLY A 798 26.22 -31.15 -16.54
N PRO A 799 24.95 -31.46 -16.88
CA PRO A 799 24.62 -32.09 -18.16
C PRO A 799 25.00 -31.21 -19.35
N HIS A 800 25.32 -31.84 -20.48
CA HIS A 800 25.49 -31.18 -21.76
C HIS A 800 24.15 -30.81 -22.38
N TYR A 801 24.08 -29.65 -23.05
CA TYR A 801 22.85 -29.10 -23.61
C TYR A 801 22.11 -30.09 -24.51
N ALA A 802 22.82 -30.78 -25.40
CA ALA A 802 22.22 -31.75 -26.32
C ALA A 802 21.62 -33.00 -25.62
N GLY A 803 22.12 -33.35 -24.43
CA GLY A 803 21.64 -34.49 -23.63
C GLY A 803 20.50 -34.14 -22.66
N CYS A 804 20.15 -32.86 -22.55
CA CYS A 804 19.08 -32.39 -21.68
C CYS A 804 17.68 -32.67 -22.27
N SER A 805 16.69 -32.80 -21.38
CA SER A 805 15.27 -32.78 -21.78
C SER A 805 14.93 -31.44 -22.47
N PRO A 806 13.86 -31.36 -23.30
CA PRO A 806 13.46 -30.10 -23.92
C PRO A 806 13.25 -28.96 -22.91
N ALA A 807 12.70 -29.28 -21.73
CA ALA A 807 12.53 -28.32 -20.63
C ALA A 807 13.87 -27.88 -20.02
N ASP A 808 14.81 -28.81 -19.76
CA ASP A 808 16.14 -28.47 -19.24
C ASP A 808 16.99 -27.70 -20.27
N GLN A 809 16.80 -27.95 -21.58
CA GLN A 809 17.38 -27.12 -22.64
C GLN A 809 16.83 -25.70 -22.58
N ALA A 810 15.53 -25.53 -22.35
CA ALA A 810 14.94 -24.22 -22.17
C ALA A 810 15.48 -23.50 -20.93
N PHE A 811 15.62 -24.19 -19.79
CA PHE A 811 16.29 -23.63 -18.61
C PHE A 811 17.75 -23.26 -18.88
N ALA A 812 18.49 -24.07 -19.65
CA ALA A 812 19.86 -23.74 -20.02
C ALA A 812 19.94 -22.45 -20.86
N ARG A 813 18.99 -22.23 -21.79
CA ARG A 813 18.88 -20.97 -22.55
C ARG A 813 18.55 -19.78 -21.63
N MET A 814 17.62 -19.96 -20.69
CA MET A 814 17.24 -18.92 -19.73
C MET A 814 18.42 -18.50 -18.84
N LEU A 815 19.16 -19.48 -18.29
CA LEU A 815 20.35 -19.23 -17.49
C LEU A 815 21.42 -18.50 -18.30
N PHE A 816 21.68 -18.96 -19.53
CA PHE A 816 22.63 -18.33 -20.45
C PHE A 816 22.30 -16.86 -20.70
N PHE A 817 21.08 -16.54 -21.14
CA PHE A 817 20.71 -15.16 -21.46
C PHE A 817 20.59 -14.25 -20.23
N SER A 818 20.47 -14.82 -19.03
CA SER A 818 20.58 -14.08 -17.77
C SER A 818 21.97 -13.49 -17.56
N PHE A 819 23.03 -14.15 -18.05
CA PHE A 819 24.40 -13.65 -17.99
C PHE A 819 24.82 -12.91 -19.27
N TRP A 820 24.45 -13.41 -20.44
CA TRP A 820 24.84 -12.89 -21.76
C TRP A 820 23.63 -12.46 -22.60
N ARG A 821 23.07 -11.27 -22.29
CA ARG A 821 21.84 -10.76 -22.94
C ARG A 821 21.98 -10.53 -24.46
N ASP A 822 23.20 -10.31 -24.93
CA ASP A 822 23.56 -10.11 -26.32
C ASP A 822 23.97 -11.40 -27.03
N GLY A 823 23.94 -12.54 -26.33
CA GLY A 823 24.38 -13.84 -26.83
C GLY A 823 25.90 -14.07 -26.71
N GLY A 824 26.69 -13.07 -26.33
CA GLY A 824 28.15 -13.20 -26.23
C GLY A 824 28.84 -13.71 -27.50
N ASP A 825 30.11 -14.09 -27.37
CA ASP A 825 30.90 -14.71 -28.45
C ASP A 825 31.07 -16.21 -28.17
N PHE A 826 29.98 -16.96 -28.36
CA PHE A 826 29.90 -18.38 -28.08
C PHE A 826 29.38 -19.16 -29.29
N SER A 827 30.01 -20.31 -29.53
CA SER A 827 29.61 -21.25 -30.59
C SER A 827 28.53 -22.25 -30.13
N SER A 828 28.38 -22.44 -28.82
CA SER A 828 27.37 -23.32 -28.22
C SER A 828 27.04 -22.88 -26.79
N TYR A 829 25.89 -23.34 -26.27
CA TYR A 829 25.52 -23.14 -24.87
C TYR A 829 26.47 -23.85 -23.90
N ASP A 830 26.96 -25.03 -24.26
CA ASP A 830 27.93 -25.80 -23.45
C ASP A 830 29.21 -25.00 -23.21
N GLN A 831 29.76 -24.36 -24.25
CA GLN A 831 30.95 -23.51 -24.13
C GLN A 831 30.76 -22.38 -23.11
N ALA A 832 29.57 -21.79 -23.07
CA ALA A 832 29.27 -20.70 -22.14
C ALA A 832 29.08 -21.20 -20.71
N LEU A 833 28.35 -22.31 -20.54
CA LEU A 833 28.13 -22.96 -19.25
C LEU A 833 29.44 -23.47 -18.65
N GLU A 834 30.35 -24.03 -19.45
CA GLU A 834 31.69 -24.45 -19.01
C GLU A 834 32.51 -23.26 -18.47
N ARG A 835 32.46 -22.10 -19.14
CA ARG A 835 33.13 -20.89 -18.64
C ARG A 835 32.53 -20.40 -17.32
N LEU A 836 31.21 -20.50 -17.14
CA LEU A 836 30.56 -20.14 -15.88
C LEU A 836 30.91 -21.14 -14.76
N ARG A 837 30.90 -22.44 -15.05
CA ARG A 837 31.29 -23.52 -14.10
C ARG A 837 32.74 -23.38 -13.61
N GLY A 838 33.62 -22.81 -14.44
CA GLY A 838 35.01 -22.52 -14.07
C GLY A 838 35.15 -21.47 -12.96
N GLU A 839 34.15 -20.60 -12.77
CA GLU A 839 34.12 -19.60 -11.69
C GLU A 839 33.48 -20.20 -10.43
N HIS A 840 34.20 -21.09 -9.74
CA HIS A 840 33.65 -21.87 -8.62
C HIS A 840 33.07 -21.01 -7.49
N ALA A 841 33.77 -19.95 -7.08
CA ALA A 841 33.29 -19.05 -6.02
C ALA A 841 31.97 -18.37 -6.41
N LEU A 842 31.84 -17.98 -7.67
CA LEU A 842 30.64 -17.38 -8.20
C LEU A 842 29.49 -18.39 -8.31
N CYS A 843 29.78 -19.64 -8.68
CA CYS A 843 28.79 -20.71 -8.69
C CYS A 843 28.22 -20.97 -7.29
N GLU A 844 29.06 -20.98 -6.23
CA GLU A 844 28.56 -21.09 -4.85
C GLU A 844 27.65 -19.92 -4.48
N GLU A 845 28.06 -18.68 -4.79
CA GLU A 845 27.22 -17.50 -4.58
C GLU A 845 25.87 -17.63 -5.30
N ILE A 846 25.85 -18.08 -6.55
CA ILE A 846 24.60 -18.29 -7.29
C ILE A 846 23.73 -19.34 -6.61
N ARG A 847 24.31 -20.44 -6.09
CA ARG A 847 23.53 -21.47 -5.37
C ARG A 847 22.92 -20.91 -4.10
N GLU A 848 23.65 -20.10 -3.33
CA GLU A 848 23.10 -19.42 -2.15
C GLU A 848 22.00 -18.42 -2.52
N VAL A 849 22.16 -17.66 -3.61
CA VAL A 849 21.13 -16.75 -4.12
C VAL A 849 19.86 -17.51 -4.52
N LEU A 850 19.99 -18.62 -5.25
CA LEU A 850 18.86 -19.45 -5.66
C LEU A 850 18.18 -20.10 -4.46
N ALA A 851 18.95 -20.61 -3.50
CA ALA A 851 18.44 -21.19 -2.25
C ALA A 851 17.65 -20.16 -1.43
N TYR A 852 18.15 -18.92 -1.36
CA TYR A 852 17.44 -17.82 -0.72
C TYR A 852 16.11 -17.48 -1.40
N GLY A 853 16.07 -17.52 -2.75
CA GLY A 853 14.86 -17.24 -3.53
C GLY A 853 13.75 -18.28 -3.36
N ILE A 854 14.10 -19.57 -3.37
CA ILE A 854 13.13 -20.69 -3.27
C ILE A 854 12.54 -20.93 -1.89
N ASP A 855 13.13 -20.36 -0.83
CA ASP A 855 12.63 -20.49 0.53
C ASP A 855 11.58 -19.41 0.88
N ARG A 856 11.44 -18.40 0.02
CA ARG A 856 10.53 -17.25 0.21
C ARG A 856 9.51 -17.00 -0.92
N PRO A 857 9.03 -18.00 -1.72
CA PRO A 857 8.00 -17.73 -2.71
C PRO A 857 6.76 -17.17 -2.01
N ARG A 858 6.18 -16.11 -2.58
CA ARG A 858 4.93 -15.54 -2.09
C ARG A 858 3.69 -16.27 -2.63
N HIS A 859 3.84 -17.05 -3.71
CA HIS A 859 2.75 -17.75 -4.38
C HIS A 859 3.16 -19.15 -4.83
N VAL A 860 2.19 -20.04 -4.95
CA VAL A 860 2.41 -21.39 -5.48
C VAL A 860 2.67 -21.32 -6.98
N ALA A 861 3.92 -21.57 -7.36
CA ALA A 861 4.31 -21.70 -8.76
C ALA A 861 3.74 -23.00 -9.36
N ARG A 862 2.89 -22.91 -10.38
CA ARG A 862 2.29 -24.07 -11.05
C ARG A 862 2.79 -24.19 -12.49
N PRO A 863 3.44 -25.31 -12.89
CA PRO A 863 3.83 -25.50 -14.28
C PRO A 863 2.63 -25.40 -15.22
N LEU A 864 2.86 -24.90 -16.43
CA LEU A 864 1.86 -25.00 -17.50
C LEU A 864 1.51 -26.47 -17.78
N GLY A 865 0.25 -26.72 -18.18
CA GLY A 865 -0.25 -28.08 -18.44
C GLY A 865 0.46 -28.82 -19.57
N GLN A 866 0.07 -30.08 -19.81
CA GLN A 866 0.76 -31.03 -20.72
C GLN A 866 0.98 -30.54 -22.17
N ASN A 867 0.24 -29.53 -22.63
CA ASN A 867 0.43 -28.94 -23.97
C ASN A 867 1.67 -28.02 -24.08
N PHE A 868 2.38 -27.77 -22.97
CA PHE A 868 3.48 -26.80 -22.88
C PHE A 868 4.82 -27.41 -22.45
N ASP A 869 5.04 -28.71 -22.72
CA ASP A 869 6.23 -29.44 -22.24
C ASP A 869 7.58 -28.79 -22.61
N SER A 870 7.65 -28.01 -23.70
CA SER A 870 8.84 -27.27 -24.13
C SER A 870 8.97 -25.85 -23.57
N VAL A 871 7.94 -25.33 -22.87
CA VAL A 871 7.92 -23.97 -22.29
C VAL A 871 7.97 -24.11 -20.75
N PRO A 872 9.15 -23.93 -20.13
CA PRO A 872 9.37 -24.27 -18.73
C PRO A 872 8.90 -23.17 -17.75
N LEU A 873 7.79 -22.50 -18.07
CA LEU A 873 7.23 -21.42 -17.26
C LEU A 873 6.20 -21.96 -16.26
N ALA A 874 6.10 -21.30 -15.12
CA ALA A 874 5.17 -21.61 -14.04
C ALA A 874 4.32 -20.39 -13.69
N VAL A 875 3.00 -20.57 -13.68
CA VAL A 875 2.03 -19.57 -13.25
C VAL A 875 2.36 -19.10 -11.83
N ASN A 876 2.27 -17.80 -11.60
CA ASN A 876 2.63 -17.05 -10.39
C ASN A 876 4.13 -16.96 -10.05
N ALA A 877 5.02 -17.51 -10.89
CA ALA A 877 6.46 -17.32 -10.73
C ALA A 877 6.96 -16.03 -11.40
N ARG A 878 8.12 -15.55 -10.95
CA ARG A 878 8.74 -14.32 -11.46
C ARG A 878 9.79 -14.60 -12.53
N TYR A 879 9.80 -13.77 -13.57
CA TYR A 879 10.73 -13.88 -14.69
C TYR A 879 11.24 -12.52 -15.12
N SER A 880 12.50 -12.47 -15.56
CA SER A 880 12.98 -11.35 -16.36
C SER A 880 12.50 -11.48 -17.80
N THR A 881 12.53 -10.37 -18.54
CA THR A 881 12.22 -10.41 -19.98
C THR A 881 13.14 -11.37 -20.72
N GLU A 882 14.42 -11.45 -20.37
CA GLU A 882 15.37 -12.34 -21.06
C GLU A 882 15.06 -13.81 -20.86
N GLU A 883 14.63 -14.18 -19.65
CA GLU A 883 14.22 -15.54 -19.34
C GLU A 883 12.96 -15.93 -20.11
N VAL A 884 11.94 -15.06 -20.14
CA VAL A 884 10.69 -15.36 -20.88
C VAL A 884 10.99 -15.56 -22.38
N LEU A 885 11.77 -14.65 -22.98
CA LEU A 885 12.13 -14.74 -24.40
C LEU A 885 12.91 -16.04 -24.71
N ALA A 886 13.79 -16.47 -23.81
CA ALA A 886 14.52 -17.73 -23.95
C ALA A 886 13.62 -18.97 -23.75
N ALA A 887 12.69 -18.89 -22.79
CA ALA A 887 11.75 -19.96 -22.43
C ALA A 887 10.78 -20.28 -23.58
N ILE A 888 10.22 -19.25 -24.23
CA ILE A 888 9.31 -19.44 -25.38
C ILE A 888 10.06 -19.74 -26.69
N GLY A 889 11.39 -19.77 -26.68
CA GLY A 889 12.21 -20.02 -27.88
C GLY A 889 12.30 -18.84 -28.85
N TRP A 890 11.96 -17.62 -28.40
CA TRP A 890 12.17 -16.40 -29.19
C TRP A 890 13.65 -16.03 -29.25
N ALA A 891 14.36 -16.15 -28.12
CA ALA A 891 15.79 -15.91 -28.02
C ALA A 891 16.59 -17.21 -28.14
N VAL A 892 17.51 -17.26 -29.11
CA VAL A 892 18.38 -18.41 -29.38
C VAL A 892 19.78 -17.97 -29.80
N LEU A 893 20.79 -18.78 -29.50
CA LEU A 893 22.17 -18.50 -29.89
C LEU A 893 22.29 -18.49 -31.42
N GLY A 894 22.94 -17.47 -31.97
CA GLY A 894 23.05 -17.28 -33.43
C GLY A 894 21.78 -16.75 -34.12
N GLY A 895 20.72 -16.42 -33.35
CA GLY A 895 19.48 -15.85 -33.86
C GLY A 895 19.14 -14.50 -33.19
N LEU A 896 17.85 -14.31 -32.86
CA LEU A 896 17.41 -13.17 -32.07
C LEU A 896 17.95 -13.30 -30.63
N VAL A 897 18.35 -12.16 -30.08
CA VAL A 897 18.87 -12.08 -28.70
C VAL A 897 18.06 -11.05 -27.90
N PRO A 898 17.90 -11.23 -26.58
CA PRO A 898 17.05 -10.36 -25.76
C PRO A 898 17.40 -8.88 -25.85
N SER A 899 18.68 -8.51 -26.04
CA SER A 899 19.11 -7.12 -26.19
C SER A 899 18.52 -6.40 -27.42
N THR A 900 18.01 -7.16 -28.41
CA THR A 900 17.38 -6.61 -29.62
C THR A 900 15.88 -6.36 -29.46
N MET A 901 15.26 -6.84 -28.38
CA MET A 901 13.83 -6.67 -28.14
C MET A 901 13.50 -5.20 -27.85
N ARG A 902 12.55 -4.64 -28.61
CA ARG A 902 12.12 -3.23 -28.47
C ARG A 902 10.64 -3.06 -28.15
N GLU A 903 9.83 -4.11 -28.32
CA GLU A 903 8.38 -4.06 -28.17
C GLU A 903 7.93 -4.74 -26.87
N GLY A 904 6.72 -4.40 -26.39
CA GLY A 904 6.12 -5.02 -25.21
C GLY A 904 5.47 -6.39 -25.47
N VAL A 905 5.57 -6.94 -26.69
CA VAL A 905 5.00 -8.24 -27.06
C VAL A 905 5.98 -9.04 -27.90
N ALA A 906 6.11 -10.34 -27.62
CA ALA A 906 6.97 -11.26 -28.35
C ALA A 906 6.18 -12.46 -28.89
N TRP A 907 6.18 -12.65 -30.21
CA TRP A 907 5.62 -13.83 -30.87
C TRP A 907 6.72 -14.87 -31.15
N SER A 908 6.54 -16.10 -30.69
CA SER A 908 7.42 -17.22 -31.02
C SER A 908 6.72 -18.25 -31.91
N PRO A 909 7.13 -18.40 -33.18
CA PRO A 909 6.56 -19.43 -34.05
C PRO A 909 6.96 -20.85 -33.64
N VAL A 910 8.01 -21.02 -32.84
CA VAL A 910 8.49 -22.34 -32.39
C VAL A 910 7.53 -22.96 -31.37
N THR A 911 7.01 -22.13 -30.46
CA THR A 911 6.12 -22.58 -29.38
C THR A 911 4.68 -22.14 -29.59
N GLN A 912 4.40 -21.38 -30.65
CA GLN A 912 3.10 -20.75 -30.93
C GLN A 912 2.60 -19.86 -29.77
N CYS A 913 3.53 -19.21 -29.06
CA CYS A 913 3.22 -18.37 -27.90
C CYS A 913 3.40 -16.88 -28.22
N ASP A 914 2.42 -16.07 -27.82
CA ASP A 914 2.49 -14.60 -27.72
C ASP A 914 2.72 -14.22 -26.24
N ALA A 915 3.90 -13.70 -25.90
CA ALA A 915 4.18 -13.17 -24.57
C ALA A 915 3.83 -11.68 -24.49
N LEU A 916 2.86 -11.31 -23.65
CA LEU A 916 2.44 -9.93 -23.39
C LEU A 916 3.12 -9.40 -22.13
N PHE A 917 4.03 -8.43 -22.26
CA PHE A 917 4.70 -7.78 -21.14
C PHE A 917 4.00 -6.48 -20.75
N VAL A 918 3.28 -6.51 -19.64
CA VAL A 918 2.52 -5.39 -19.11
C VAL A 918 3.26 -4.74 -17.95
N THR A 919 3.52 -3.44 -18.05
CA THR A 919 3.94 -2.63 -16.91
C THR A 919 2.75 -1.79 -16.48
N LEU A 920 2.20 -2.06 -15.30
CA LEU A 920 0.99 -1.44 -14.79
C LEU A 920 1.22 0.08 -14.61
N HIS A 921 2.34 0.47 -13.99
CA HIS A 921 2.67 1.87 -13.71
C HIS A 921 3.78 2.35 -14.65
N LYS A 922 3.42 3.10 -15.71
CA LYS A 922 4.35 3.49 -16.79
C LYS A 922 5.19 4.75 -16.50
N ASN A 923 4.79 5.59 -15.53
CA ASN A 923 5.45 6.87 -15.18
C ASN A 923 5.54 7.08 -13.66
N GLU A 924 6.75 7.08 -13.09
CA GLU A 924 6.98 7.38 -11.67
C GLU A 924 7.30 8.86 -11.38
N LYS A 925 7.60 9.66 -12.41
CA LYS A 925 8.11 11.04 -12.24
C LYS A 925 7.08 12.14 -12.49
N GLU A 926 5.99 11.84 -13.20
CA GLU A 926 4.92 12.79 -13.50
C GLU A 926 3.59 12.02 -13.53
N PHE A 927 2.64 12.41 -12.68
CA PHE A 927 1.28 11.88 -12.68
C PHE A 927 0.58 12.41 -13.94
N SER A 928 0.62 11.65 -15.04
CA SER A 928 -0.12 11.99 -16.26
C SER A 928 -1.33 11.05 -16.40
N PRO A 929 -2.55 11.53 -16.09
CA PRO A 929 -3.79 10.74 -16.12
C PRO A 929 -4.06 10.08 -17.48
N GLN A 930 -3.55 10.65 -18.58
CA GLN A 930 -3.73 10.11 -19.93
C GLN A 930 -2.92 8.83 -20.21
N THR A 931 -1.94 8.51 -19.35
CA THR A 931 -1.08 7.32 -19.48
C THR A 931 -1.32 6.25 -18.42
N MET A 932 -2.06 6.57 -17.35
CA MET A 932 -2.49 5.60 -16.35
C MET A 932 -3.78 4.92 -16.81
N TYR A 933 -3.94 3.63 -16.49
CA TYR A 933 -5.14 2.82 -16.73
C TYR A 933 -5.41 2.30 -18.16
N ARG A 934 -4.36 2.05 -18.96
CA ARG A 934 -4.53 1.33 -20.24
C ARG A 934 -4.56 -0.19 -20.10
N ASP A 935 -3.87 -0.71 -19.10
CA ASP A 935 -3.77 -2.16 -18.85
C ASP A 935 -4.11 -2.41 -17.38
N TYR A 936 -5.15 -3.20 -17.10
CA TYR A 936 -5.64 -3.42 -15.73
C TYR A 936 -6.49 -4.68 -15.60
N ALA A 937 -6.59 -5.23 -14.39
CA ALA A 937 -7.48 -6.33 -14.07
C ALA A 937 -8.91 -5.84 -13.83
N LEU A 938 -9.88 -6.45 -14.51
CA LEU A 938 -11.32 -6.20 -14.33
C LEU A 938 -11.92 -7.06 -13.21
N THR A 939 -11.48 -8.32 -13.14
CA THR A 939 -11.79 -9.32 -12.10
C THR A 939 -10.56 -10.22 -11.94
N PRO A 940 -10.51 -11.14 -10.96
CA PRO A 940 -9.41 -12.09 -10.85
C PRO A 940 -9.13 -12.90 -12.14
N ASN A 941 -10.12 -13.04 -13.03
CA ASN A 941 -10.02 -13.86 -14.25
C ASN A 941 -10.17 -13.04 -15.53
N LEU A 942 -10.32 -11.72 -15.45
CA LEU A 942 -10.48 -10.84 -16.62
C LEU A 942 -9.46 -9.71 -16.58
N PHE A 943 -8.72 -9.56 -17.66
CA PHE A 943 -7.65 -8.56 -17.80
C PHE A 943 -7.88 -7.72 -19.05
N HIS A 944 -7.91 -6.39 -18.89
CA HIS A 944 -7.96 -5.43 -19.97
C HIS A 944 -6.54 -5.08 -20.43
N TRP A 945 -6.27 -5.16 -21.73
CA TRP A 945 -4.97 -4.90 -22.33
C TRP A 945 -5.07 -4.10 -23.62
N GLU A 946 -4.21 -3.11 -23.79
CA GLU A 946 -4.14 -2.30 -25.01
C GLU A 946 -2.94 -2.71 -25.89
N SER A 947 -3.22 -2.98 -27.16
CA SER A 947 -2.19 -3.35 -28.14
C SER A 947 -1.32 -2.16 -28.58
N GLN A 948 -0.28 -2.42 -29.39
CA GLN A 948 0.54 -1.35 -29.95
C GLN A 948 -0.29 -0.44 -30.87
N ASN A 949 0.01 0.86 -30.90
CA ASN A 949 -0.72 1.90 -31.67
C ASN A 949 -0.98 1.57 -33.16
N ARG A 950 -0.21 0.66 -33.76
CA ARG A 950 -0.34 0.25 -35.17
C ARG A 950 -1.18 -1.02 -35.37
N THR A 951 -1.46 -1.76 -34.31
CA THR A 951 -2.19 -3.01 -34.34
C THR A 951 -3.68 -2.73 -34.47
N SER A 952 -4.28 -3.27 -35.53
CA SER A 952 -5.72 -3.17 -35.80
C SER A 952 -6.41 -4.51 -35.86
N SER A 953 -7.73 -4.53 -35.74
CA SER A 953 -8.54 -5.76 -35.72
C SER A 953 -8.32 -6.60 -36.98
N HIS A 954 -8.06 -5.93 -38.10
CA HIS A 954 -7.79 -6.55 -39.40
C HIS A 954 -6.30 -6.80 -39.70
N SER A 955 -5.39 -6.43 -38.80
CA SER A 955 -3.95 -6.70 -38.97
C SER A 955 -3.64 -8.17 -38.72
N THR A 956 -2.56 -8.72 -39.29
CA THR A 956 -2.16 -10.13 -39.07
C THR A 956 -2.01 -10.46 -37.58
N THR A 957 -1.47 -9.54 -36.79
CA THR A 957 -1.34 -9.69 -35.34
C THR A 957 -2.70 -9.61 -34.64
N GLY A 958 -3.56 -8.66 -35.03
CA GLY A 958 -4.91 -8.53 -34.44
C GLY A 958 -5.82 -9.72 -34.75
N LEU A 959 -5.73 -10.30 -35.95
CA LEU A 959 -6.43 -11.52 -36.32
C LEU A 959 -5.92 -12.73 -35.53
N ARG A 960 -4.59 -12.85 -35.36
CA ARG A 960 -4.00 -13.91 -34.51
C ARG A 960 -4.52 -13.84 -33.07
N TYR A 961 -4.63 -12.65 -32.48
CA TYR A 961 -5.20 -12.49 -31.14
C TYR A 961 -6.68 -12.90 -31.06
N GLN A 962 -7.49 -12.52 -32.05
CA GLN A 962 -8.92 -12.85 -32.08
C GLN A 962 -9.16 -14.35 -32.30
N ASN A 963 -8.36 -14.96 -33.18
CA ASN A 963 -8.54 -16.34 -33.64
C ASN A 963 -7.59 -17.33 -32.94
N HIS A 964 -6.96 -16.93 -31.83
CA HIS A 964 -5.83 -17.66 -31.25
C HIS A 964 -6.17 -19.12 -30.93
N GLU A 965 -7.38 -19.41 -30.42
CA GLU A 965 -7.83 -20.78 -30.13
C GLU A 965 -7.95 -21.62 -31.40
N THR A 966 -8.46 -21.04 -32.49
CA THR A 966 -8.62 -21.73 -33.78
C THR A 966 -7.31 -21.90 -34.54
N GLU A 967 -6.39 -20.95 -34.38
CA GLU A 967 -5.05 -20.98 -34.99
C GLU A 967 -4.05 -21.80 -34.15
N GLY A 968 -4.44 -22.23 -32.94
CA GLY A 968 -3.58 -22.99 -32.04
C GLY A 968 -2.47 -22.16 -31.39
N SER A 969 -2.64 -20.84 -31.30
CA SER A 969 -1.71 -19.95 -30.62
C SER A 969 -2.13 -19.64 -29.19
N HIS A 970 -1.14 -19.42 -28.33
CA HIS A 970 -1.31 -19.28 -26.88
C HIS A 970 -0.84 -17.91 -26.40
N VAL A 971 -1.72 -17.17 -25.74
CA VAL A 971 -1.39 -15.85 -25.19
C VAL A 971 -0.95 -16.01 -23.74
N LEU A 972 0.24 -15.51 -23.42
CA LEU A 972 0.88 -15.60 -22.10
C LEU A 972 0.96 -14.20 -21.48
N LEU A 973 0.32 -13.99 -20.34
CA LEU A 973 0.26 -12.67 -19.70
C LEU A 973 1.31 -12.51 -18.60
N PHE A 974 2.14 -11.47 -18.71
CA PHE A 974 3.16 -11.13 -17.72
C PHE A 974 2.95 -9.69 -17.23
N THR A 975 2.82 -9.49 -15.92
CA THR A 975 2.68 -8.13 -15.36
C THR A 975 3.81 -7.79 -14.41
N ARG A 976 4.20 -6.52 -14.35
CA ARG A 976 4.99 -5.95 -13.25
C ARG A 976 4.39 -4.61 -12.85
N GLU A 977 4.62 -4.22 -11.61
CA GLU A 977 4.12 -2.96 -11.08
C GLU A 977 4.84 -1.78 -11.77
N ARG A 978 6.17 -1.76 -11.75
CA ARG A 978 6.99 -0.64 -12.21
C ARG A 978 8.06 -1.10 -13.19
N LYS A 979 8.71 -0.13 -13.85
CA LYS A 979 9.87 -0.43 -14.71
C LYS A 979 11.09 -0.84 -13.90
N GLU A 980 11.31 -0.17 -12.77
CA GLU A 980 12.44 -0.39 -11.87
C GLU A 980 11.95 -0.60 -10.44
N ASN A 981 12.64 -1.46 -9.69
CA ASN A 981 12.40 -1.68 -8.28
C ASN A 981 13.07 -0.60 -7.41
N ASP A 982 12.80 -0.63 -6.10
CA ASP A 982 13.34 0.32 -5.10
C ASP A 982 14.89 0.41 -5.08
N SER A 983 15.59 -0.56 -5.69
CA SER A 983 17.05 -0.58 -5.80
C SER A 983 17.59 -0.01 -7.12
N GLY A 984 16.72 0.53 -7.99
CA GLY A 984 17.09 1.10 -9.30
C GLY A 984 17.45 0.04 -10.34
N HIS A 985 16.80 -1.12 -10.28
CA HIS A 985 17.00 -2.25 -11.21
C HIS A 985 15.69 -2.65 -11.87
N PRO A 986 15.70 -3.21 -13.10
CA PRO A 986 14.48 -3.66 -13.75
C PRO A 986 13.68 -4.60 -12.86
N GLU A 987 12.40 -4.31 -12.67
CA GLU A 987 11.51 -5.18 -11.91
C GLU A 987 11.13 -6.42 -12.73
N SER A 988 11.10 -7.59 -12.07
CA SER A 988 10.69 -8.86 -12.66
C SER A 988 9.19 -8.89 -12.94
N PHE A 989 8.79 -9.61 -13.98
CA PHE A 989 7.39 -9.85 -14.29
C PHE A 989 6.88 -11.07 -13.54
N VAL A 990 5.65 -11.01 -13.04
CA VAL A 990 4.90 -12.19 -12.59
C VAL A 990 4.12 -12.75 -13.77
N PHE A 991 4.18 -14.07 -13.96
CA PHE A 991 3.46 -14.77 -15.02
C PHE A 991 2.07 -15.21 -14.53
N HIS A 992 0.99 -14.80 -15.20
CA HIS A 992 -0.39 -15.13 -14.81
C HIS A 992 -1.00 -16.31 -15.55
N GLY A 993 -0.20 -17.01 -16.35
CA GLY A 993 -0.68 -18.14 -17.15
C GLY A 993 -1.20 -17.73 -18.53
N THR A 994 -1.98 -18.64 -19.11
CA THR A 994 -2.58 -18.49 -20.44
C THR A 994 -3.87 -17.67 -20.39
N ALA A 995 -4.12 -16.95 -21.48
CA ALA A 995 -5.27 -16.06 -21.62
C ALA A 995 -6.06 -16.36 -22.90
N ARG A 996 -7.38 -16.15 -22.84
CA ARG A 996 -8.33 -16.35 -23.95
C ARG A 996 -9.04 -15.08 -24.35
N TYR A 997 -9.22 -14.91 -25.65
CA TYR A 997 -9.88 -13.73 -26.21
C TYR A 997 -11.36 -13.66 -25.80
N VAL A 998 -11.86 -12.48 -25.39
CA VAL A 998 -13.28 -12.26 -25.05
C VAL A 998 -13.93 -11.24 -25.97
N GLU A 999 -13.45 -9.99 -25.92
CA GLU A 999 -13.95 -8.90 -26.75
C GLU A 999 -12.83 -7.89 -27.01
N HIS A 1000 -13.00 -7.02 -28.01
CA HIS A 1000 -12.13 -5.87 -28.22
C HIS A 1000 -12.93 -4.62 -28.57
N ARG A 1001 -12.33 -3.45 -28.34
CA ARG A 1001 -12.84 -2.13 -28.77
C ARG A 1001 -11.69 -1.32 -29.36
N GLY A 1002 -12.01 -0.43 -30.29
CA GLY A 1002 -10.99 0.40 -30.96
C GLY A 1002 -10.18 -0.34 -32.02
N GLU A 1003 -9.57 0.44 -32.92
CA GLU A 1003 -8.88 -0.07 -34.10
C GLU A 1003 -7.37 0.20 -34.10
N ARG A 1004 -6.88 1.30 -33.52
CA ARG A 1004 -5.46 1.69 -33.56
C ARG A 1004 -5.13 2.53 -32.33
N PRO A 1005 -4.91 1.92 -31.15
CA PRO A 1005 -4.78 0.48 -30.89
C PRO A 1005 -6.10 -0.26 -30.65
N MET A 1006 -6.06 -1.60 -30.68
CA MET A 1006 -7.12 -2.47 -30.14
C MET A 1006 -6.99 -2.56 -28.61
N ALA A 1007 -8.10 -2.34 -27.89
CA ALA A 1007 -8.24 -2.57 -26.46
C ALA A 1007 -8.99 -3.89 -26.25
N ILE A 1008 -8.28 -4.93 -25.82
CA ILE A 1008 -8.73 -6.31 -25.75
C ILE A 1008 -9.01 -6.71 -24.30
N THR A 1009 -10.12 -7.40 -24.07
CA THR A 1009 -10.40 -8.08 -22.80
C THR A 1009 -10.01 -9.54 -22.94
N TRP A 1010 -9.07 -9.97 -22.09
CA TRP A 1010 -8.59 -11.34 -21.98
C TRP A 1010 -9.21 -12.04 -20.76
N ARG A 1011 -9.55 -13.32 -20.91
CA ARG A 1011 -9.92 -14.20 -19.79
C ARG A 1011 -8.75 -15.09 -19.43
N LEU A 1012 -8.27 -15.02 -18.20
CA LEU A 1012 -7.22 -15.90 -17.70
C LEU A 1012 -7.78 -17.29 -17.41
N ASP A 1013 -6.99 -18.32 -17.70
CA ASP A 1013 -7.34 -19.72 -17.39
C ASP A 1013 -7.23 -20.02 -15.88
N GLU A 1014 -6.31 -19.34 -15.19
CA GLU A 1014 -6.10 -19.42 -13.75
C GLU A 1014 -6.48 -18.07 -13.11
N GLU A 1015 -7.07 -18.10 -11.91
CA GLU A 1015 -7.40 -16.88 -11.19
C GLU A 1015 -6.14 -16.18 -10.70
N MET A 1016 -6.05 -14.86 -10.88
CA MET A 1016 -4.98 -14.06 -10.29
C MET A 1016 -5.04 -14.15 -8.76
N PRO A 1017 -3.92 -14.45 -8.08
CA PRO A 1017 -3.81 -14.32 -6.62
C PRO A 1017 -4.32 -12.97 -6.13
N ALA A 1018 -4.97 -12.95 -4.97
CA ALA A 1018 -5.70 -11.78 -4.47
C ALA A 1018 -4.82 -10.52 -4.35
N ASP A 1019 -3.58 -10.65 -3.89
CA ASP A 1019 -2.66 -9.52 -3.78
C ASP A 1019 -2.19 -9.00 -5.15
N LEU A 1020 -2.02 -9.88 -6.14
CA LEU A 1020 -1.66 -9.51 -7.51
C LEU A 1020 -2.84 -8.85 -8.22
N PHE A 1021 -4.06 -9.34 -7.99
CA PHE A 1021 -5.29 -8.70 -8.47
C PHE A 1021 -5.45 -7.30 -7.86
N ARG A 1022 -5.29 -7.16 -6.53
CA ARG A 1022 -5.33 -5.85 -5.86
C ARG A 1022 -4.34 -4.84 -6.44
N ARG A 1023 -3.16 -5.28 -6.89
CA ARG A 1023 -2.16 -4.43 -7.54
C ARG A 1023 -2.42 -4.15 -9.02
N ALA A 1024 -3.19 -5.00 -9.69
CA ALA A 1024 -3.50 -4.86 -11.10
C ALA A 1024 -4.86 -4.18 -11.37
N ALA A 1025 -5.74 -4.10 -10.36
CA ALA A 1025 -7.06 -3.49 -10.45
C ALA A 1025 -7.00 -1.97 -10.31
N ILE A 1026 -7.87 -1.25 -11.04
CA ILE A 1026 -8.00 0.22 -10.96
C ILE A 1026 -8.55 0.67 -9.60
N ALA A 1027 -9.46 -0.11 -9.02
CA ALA A 1027 -10.06 0.15 -7.72
C ALA A 1027 -10.01 -1.16 -6.92
N GLY A 1028 -9.13 -1.21 -5.92
CA GLY A 1028 -8.87 -2.36 -5.07
C GLY A 1028 -8.91 -2.00 -3.61
#